data_AF-A0A954EPG8-F1
#
_entry.id   AF-A0A954EPG8-F1
#
_cell.length_a   1.000
_cell.length_b   1.000
_cell.length_c   1.000
_cell.angle_alpha   90.00
_cell.angle_beta   90.00
_cell.angle_gamma   90.00
#
_symmetry.space_group_name_H-M   'P 1'
#
loop_
_entity.id
_entity.type
_entity.pdbx_description
1 polymer ?
#
loop_
_entity_poly.entity_id
_entity_poly.type
_entity_poly.pdbx_seq_one_letter_code
_entity_poly.pdbx_strand_id
1 'polypeptide(L)'
;MLRKSQVLTVILFLISGTVWGADQQIDKFLTQFCVDCHSADSAPAGLDFTKISQDLKQPDVLRQWVKLHDQVAANHMPPKEADQPTRAERDTFLDSLDQTLVAAEQQLAQTQPRLRRLTRTEYENTIRDLFDMPGIALSGNLPADGESHGFDKVPEALDISHVNIAKYLEAADHVLDYAIATRPEPPAISTRRISLVNRGGFVAHIVMNGDGVLLKNGQPDPDFPPAGEQNHLDQGAHERWGSFDNGASVGLFRHEDESVSPYFIEHVTIYPARYRVRTSLWSFGWDQGTVLPGRGTEAARLSVVQLTGDGRGGQHPSYVLGYFNAPVGKPLEHEVVVWLNHNELIGFNTASLAPAANYYKKKRAMEFTGPGIVVDWLDIEGPLYDEWPPASHKLLFGNMPLVEFKQEEHPGVTPPDHKRPRQLGAGMNRPDPEPGIWTVHSEDPLADANRLLANALPKLFRRRVSEAVRQQYVDIVQARLDAGDCFELAMRMAYRSAMVSLDFLYHVDDSVPAEPAAKPDDYALACRLSYFLWNSAPDERLVQLAASGELRRPEVLHAEVERMLKHPHAKRFVDDFLGQWLKLYDIAATDPDKKLYPEFSPYLQDCMVAETRAYFQELLEQDLDVSHLLKSDFLMLNQKLATHYGIPDVTGTQVRRVPLPAECPRGGLVTQASILKITANGTTTSPVPRGAFVLDRLLGQPPEPPPSNVSAIEPDVQGATTIRDQLAKHRDNALCASCHQKIDPPGFALEAFDVIGGFRTRYRSIGEGDPAERGAIDPFIGIGFRLGKDVDASGELPDGQTFANVQEFQNIATTNSRPLLENLAQRFIVYSTGQTVRFSDRPALASIVDRTLAQNGGVRTLLHEVIGSPLFTGGLDTAIYEKHDADTPTITGNNIDDQRMLMTATLAAVTSPALRSLAEEQPASPAPDYTYDDEHSLTVRVAGLFMPERAEAFRELIQRFPDVELKSLDAATAEATIQYAAESGTFKNANSDQVIERLNNMVRQVSTGLFSVKPVGELPHDQLQQVEFDIIGLDCKACSLAVHDILLRNNGVIHATASFQDGKAIAWIDPAQTNHAELVTALKKSNVTLKEMAGE
;
A
#
# COMPACT_ATOMS: atom_id res chain seq x y z
N MET A 1 36.93 -31.03 68.73
CA MET A 1 35.69 -30.66 69.45
C MET A 1 34.58 -30.53 68.42
N LEU A 2 33.42 -31.09 68.75
CA LEU A 2 32.30 -31.42 67.86
C LEU A 2 31.40 -30.23 67.46
N ARG A 3 30.70 -30.45 66.34
CA ARG A 3 29.44 -29.84 65.84
C ARG A 3 29.50 -28.48 65.16
N LYS A 4 29.54 -28.51 63.81
CA LYS A 4 28.81 -27.62 62.89
C LYS A 4 28.80 -28.30 61.49
N SER A 5 27.77 -29.09 61.21
CA SER A 5 27.45 -29.58 59.87
C SER A 5 25.96 -29.92 59.82
N GLN A 6 25.35 -29.71 58.65
CA GLN A 6 23.92 -29.81 58.30
C GLN A 6 23.13 -28.50 58.49
N VAL A 7 22.94 -27.78 57.37
CA VAL A 7 21.71 -27.06 56.95
C VAL A 7 21.97 -26.23 55.66
N LEU A 8 23.22 -25.97 55.27
CA LEU A 8 23.51 -25.07 54.13
C LEU A 8 23.74 -25.73 52.75
N THR A 9 23.34 -26.98 52.53
CA THR A 9 23.63 -27.72 51.28
C THR A 9 22.39 -28.16 50.50
N VAL A 10 21.17 -27.86 50.96
CA VAL A 10 19.94 -28.31 50.28
C VAL A 10 19.24 -27.18 49.49
N ILE A 11 19.57 -25.91 49.73
CA ILE A 11 18.87 -24.78 49.07
C ILE A 11 19.57 -24.32 47.78
N LEU A 12 20.87 -24.59 47.61
CA LEU A 12 21.61 -24.25 46.38
C LEU A 12 21.46 -25.28 45.24
N PHE A 13 20.78 -26.41 45.47
CA PHE A 13 20.61 -27.47 44.47
C PHE A 13 19.23 -27.45 43.78
N LEU A 14 18.31 -26.59 44.22
CA LEU A 14 16.93 -26.56 43.71
C LEU A 14 16.70 -25.50 42.62
N ILE A 15 17.55 -24.46 42.51
CA ILE A 15 17.39 -23.39 41.51
C ILE A 15 18.27 -23.64 40.27
N SER A 16 19.38 -24.38 40.41
CA SER A 16 20.25 -24.78 39.29
C SER A 16 19.99 -26.19 38.74
N GLY A 17 19.07 -26.95 39.35
CA GLY A 17 18.75 -28.33 38.96
C GLY A 17 17.80 -28.46 37.77
N THR A 18 16.98 -27.45 37.49
CA THR A 18 15.97 -27.49 36.40
C THR A 18 16.58 -27.17 35.04
N VAL A 19 17.43 -26.14 34.95
CA VAL A 19 18.06 -25.73 33.68
C VAL A 19 19.06 -26.78 33.16
N TRP A 20 19.81 -27.47 34.04
CA TRP A 20 20.71 -28.56 33.63
C TRP A 20 19.98 -29.86 33.24
N GLY A 21 18.75 -30.07 33.71
CA GLY A 21 17.96 -31.27 33.37
C GLY A 21 17.28 -31.17 32.01
N ALA A 22 16.81 -29.98 31.62
CA ALA A 22 16.16 -29.73 30.34
C ALA A 22 17.13 -29.84 29.16
N ASP A 23 18.33 -29.26 29.28
CA ASP A 23 19.40 -29.32 28.26
C ASP A 23 19.79 -30.77 27.95
N GLN A 24 19.91 -31.60 29.00
CA GLN A 24 20.26 -33.01 28.87
C GLN A 24 19.16 -33.86 28.19
N GLN A 25 17.88 -33.49 28.35
CA GLN A 25 16.77 -34.18 27.70
C GLN A 25 16.64 -33.82 26.23
N ILE A 26 16.83 -32.55 25.88
CA ILE A 26 16.84 -32.06 24.50
C ILE A 26 17.99 -32.74 23.73
N ASP A 27 19.21 -32.72 24.26
CA ASP A 27 20.38 -33.35 23.63
C ASP A 27 20.18 -34.86 23.42
N LYS A 28 19.60 -35.55 24.41
CA LYS A 28 19.33 -36.98 24.32
C LYS A 28 18.34 -37.30 23.20
N PHE A 29 17.27 -36.51 23.08
CA PHE A 29 16.27 -36.70 22.03
C PHE A 29 16.88 -36.45 20.65
N LEU A 30 17.60 -35.34 20.48
CA LEU A 30 18.26 -35.00 19.21
C LEU A 30 19.26 -36.07 18.78
N THR A 31 20.08 -36.56 19.71
CA THR A 31 21.07 -37.60 19.44
C THR A 31 20.42 -38.91 19.00
N GLN A 32 19.30 -39.29 19.62
CA GLN A 32 18.63 -40.57 19.35
C GLN A 32 17.77 -40.55 18.09
N PHE A 33 17.12 -39.43 17.78
CA PHE A 33 16.06 -39.40 16.77
C PHE A 33 16.32 -38.44 15.59
N CYS A 34 17.31 -37.53 15.71
CA CYS A 34 17.51 -36.47 14.71
C CYS A 34 18.88 -36.53 14.03
N VAL A 35 19.95 -36.85 14.75
CA VAL A 35 21.34 -36.77 14.23
C VAL A 35 21.59 -37.70 13.04
N ASP A 36 20.97 -38.88 13.01
CA ASP A 36 21.17 -39.85 11.91
C ASP A 36 20.77 -39.28 10.53
N CYS A 37 19.76 -38.43 10.47
CA CYS A 37 19.31 -37.75 9.25
C CYS A 37 19.87 -36.33 9.07
N HIS A 38 20.36 -35.70 10.14
CA HIS A 38 20.77 -34.29 10.18
C HIS A 38 22.23 -34.13 10.66
N SER A 39 23.13 -34.89 10.03
CA SER A 39 24.58 -34.78 10.23
C SER A 39 25.26 -34.19 8.98
N ALA A 40 26.54 -33.83 9.12
CA ALA A 40 27.33 -33.13 8.10
C ALA A 40 27.33 -33.76 6.70
N ASP A 41 27.08 -35.07 6.58
CA ASP A 41 27.14 -35.81 5.31
C ASP A 41 25.75 -36.08 4.67
N SER A 42 24.64 -35.75 5.35
CA SER A 42 23.29 -36.12 4.91
C SER A 42 22.17 -35.11 5.15
N ALA A 43 22.46 -33.90 5.66
CA ALA A 43 21.46 -32.91 6.05
C ALA A 43 20.59 -32.38 4.87
N PRO A 44 19.31 -32.78 4.76
CA PRO A 44 18.37 -32.10 3.87
C PRO A 44 18.15 -30.66 4.38
N ALA A 45 18.00 -29.71 3.47
CA ALA A 45 17.75 -28.29 3.78
C ALA A 45 18.83 -27.58 4.65
N GLY A 46 20.04 -28.13 4.76
CA GLY A 46 21.17 -27.47 5.42
C GLY A 46 21.11 -27.42 6.95
N LEU A 47 20.26 -28.24 7.60
CA LEU A 47 20.13 -28.31 9.05
C LEU A 47 21.02 -29.41 9.65
N ASP A 48 22.08 -29.00 10.35
CA ASP A 48 23.05 -29.88 11.02
C ASP A 48 22.97 -29.69 12.55
N PHE A 49 22.35 -30.65 13.25
CA PHE A 49 22.20 -30.58 14.71
C PHE A 49 23.51 -30.77 15.47
N THR A 50 24.60 -31.17 14.80
CA THR A 50 25.94 -31.21 15.42
C THR A 50 26.60 -29.84 15.51
N LYS A 51 26.06 -28.83 14.80
CA LYS A 51 26.59 -27.46 14.73
C LYS A 51 25.55 -26.38 15.03
N ILE A 52 24.30 -26.76 15.32
CA ILE A 52 23.25 -25.78 15.64
C ILE A 52 23.65 -24.99 16.88
N SER A 53 23.54 -23.67 16.81
CA SER A 53 23.82 -22.82 17.96
C SER A 53 22.76 -23.04 19.04
N GLN A 54 23.19 -23.07 20.29
CA GLN A 54 22.32 -23.09 21.48
C GLN A 54 22.06 -21.65 22.00
N ASP A 55 22.63 -20.63 21.36
CA ASP A 55 22.44 -19.23 21.74
C ASP A 55 21.10 -18.70 21.23
N LEU A 56 20.02 -19.02 21.95
CA LEU A 56 18.64 -18.60 21.63
C LEU A 56 18.42 -17.07 21.73
N LYS A 57 19.44 -16.28 22.12
CA LYS A 57 19.40 -14.82 22.04
C LYS A 57 19.54 -14.31 20.62
N GLN A 58 19.99 -15.14 19.69
CA GLN A 58 20.04 -14.80 18.28
C GLN A 58 18.67 -15.13 17.63
N PRO A 59 17.97 -14.14 17.03
CA PRO A 59 16.64 -14.37 16.46
C PRO A 59 16.56 -15.50 15.43
N ASP A 60 17.60 -15.67 14.61
CA ASP A 60 17.67 -16.73 13.59
C ASP A 60 17.78 -18.12 14.22
N VAL A 61 18.59 -18.23 15.26
CA VAL A 61 18.76 -19.47 16.03
C VAL A 61 17.44 -19.82 16.71
N LEU A 62 16.82 -18.87 17.40
CA LEU A 62 15.50 -19.07 18.02
C LEU A 62 14.45 -19.55 17.00
N ARG A 63 14.38 -18.92 15.81
CA ARG A 63 13.46 -19.35 14.74
C ARG A 63 13.70 -20.78 14.28
N GLN A 64 14.97 -21.21 14.19
CA GLN A 64 15.30 -22.60 13.84
C GLN A 64 14.82 -23.58 14.90
N TRP A 65 15.01 -23.27 16.19
CA TRP A 65 14.53 -24.10 17.29
C TRP A 65 13.00 -24.15 17.39
N VAL A 66 12.31 -23.04 17.15
CA VAL A 66 10.84 -23.01 17.01
C VAL A 66 10.39 -23.89 15.85
N LYS A 67 11.07 -23.83 14.69
CA LYS A 67 10.75 -24.69 13.54
C LYS A 67 10.93 -26.17 13.88
N LEU A 68 12.00 -26.54 14.59
CA LEU A 68 12.23 -27.90 15.08
C LEU A 68 11.08 -28.36 15.99
N HIS A 69 10.74 -27.54 17.00
CA HIS A 69 9.61 -27.81 17.88
C HIS A 69 8.35 -28.13 17.06
N ASP A 70 8.02 -27.29 16.08
CA ASP A 70 6.80 -27.42 15.27
C ASP A 70 6.79 -28.69 14.41
N GLN A 71 7.91 -29.07 13.81
CA GLN A 71 8.00 -30.30 13.02
C GLN A 71 7.85 -31.56 13.89
N VAL A 72 8.38 -31.54 15.10
CA VAL A 72 8.25 -32.65 16.06
C VAL A 72 6.81 -32.72 16.59
N ALA A 73 6.21 -31.58 16.95
CA ALA A 73 4.81 -31.49 17.38
C ALA A 73 3.83 -31.97 16.30
N ALA A 74 4.12 -31.66 15.03
CA ALA A 74 3.34 -32.11 13.88
C ALA A 74 3.54 -33.60 13.52
N ASN A 75 4.46 -34.32 14.19
CA ASN A 75 4.88 -35.68 13.83
C ASN A 75 5.45 -35.80 12.41
N HIS A 76 6.03 -34.72 11.88
CA HIS A 76 6.76 -34.76 10.61
C HIS A 76 8.22 -35.16 10.81
N MET A 77 8.76 -34.93 12.01
CA MET A 77 10.09 -35.36 12.41
C MET A 77 10.01 -36.24 13.68
N PRO A 78 10.65 -37.41 13.68
CA PRO A 78 11.41 -38.04 12.58
C PRO A 78 10.53 -38.56 11.43
N PRO A 79 11.05 -38.73 10.20
CA PRO A 79 10.28 -39.27 9.07
C PRO A 79 9.81 -40.70 9.34
N LYS A 80 8.74 -41.15 8.67
CA LYS A 80 8.06 -42.44 8.96
C LYS A 80 8.98 -43.65 8.86
N GLU A 81 10.03 -43.56 8.05
CA GLU A 81 11.02 -44.61 7.80
C GLU A 81 12.14 -44.67 8.85
N ALA A 82 12.24 -43.66 9.72
CA ALA A 82 13.23 -43.57 10.81
C ALA A 82 12.65 -44.03 12.16
N ASP A 83 13.54 -44.21 13.13
CA ASP A 83 13.16 -44.55 14.51
C ASP A 83 12.24 -43.47 15.10
N GLN A 84 11.08 -43.91 15.59
CA GLN A 84 10.03 -43.03 16.09
C GLN A 84 10.06 -42.93 17.61
N PRO A 85 10.00 -41.70 18.18
CA PRO A 85 9.86 -41.53 19.62
C PRO A 85 8.50 -42.04 20.10
N THR A 86 8.46 -42.58 21.32
CA THR A 86 7.17 -42.82 21.99
C THR A 86 6.46 -41.51 22.26
N ARG A 87 5.12 -41.55 22.41
CA ARG A 87 4.35 -40.36 22.78
C ARG A 87 4.91 -39.67 24.02
N ALA A 88 5.28 -40.43 25.05
CA ALA A 88 5.83 -39.87 26.28
C ALA A 88 7.20 -39.20 26.07
N GLU A 89 8.09 -39.79 25.27
CA GLU A 89 9.40 -39.19 24.96
C GLU A 89 9.24 -37.90 24.16
N ARG A 90 8.33 -37.88 23.19
CA ARG A 90 8.02 -36.69 22.40
C ARG A 90 7.40 -35.59 23.25
N ASP A 91 6.37 -35.92 24.04
CA ASP A 91 5.69 -34.94 24.90
C ASP A 91 6.70 -34.34 25.91
N THR A 92 7.59 -35.16 26.49
CA THR A 92 8.66 -34.69 27.39
C THR A 92 9.67 -33.76 26.69
N PHE A 93 10.06 -34.07 25.46
CA PHE A 93 10.95 -33.23 24.66
C PHE A 93 10.30 -31.88 24.34
N LEU A 94 9.05 -31.90 23.86
CA LEU A 94 8.30 -30.69 23.54
C LEU A 94 8.11 -29.82 24.78
N ASP A 95 7.68 -30.38 25.91
CA ASP A 95 7.50 -29.63 27.17
C ASP A 95 8.80 -28.94 27.63
N SER A 96 9.95 -29.62 27.49
CA SER A 96 11.26 -29.07 27.88
C SER A 96 11.72 -27.97 26.92
N LEU A 97 11.52 -28.16 25.62
CA LEU A 97 11.88 -27.18 24.60
C LEU A 97 10.97 -25.95 24.69
N ASP A 98 9.66 -26.13 24.95
CA ASP A 98 8.68 -25.06 25.18
C ASP A 98 9.16 -24.09 26.26
N GLN A 99 9.51 -24.62 27.44
CA GLN A 99 9.97 -23.80 28.56
C GLN A 99 11.22 -23.00 28.19
N THR A 100 12.13 -23.63 27.44
CA THR A 100 13.39 -23.00 26.99
C THR A 100 13.14 -21.89 25.97
N LEU A 101 12.26 -22.12 25.00
CA LEU A 101 11.88 -21.14 23.97
C LEU A 101 11.13 -19.94 24.57
N VAL A 102 10.17 -20.19 25.46
CA VAL A 102 9.41 -19.14 26.15
C VAL A 102 10.33 -18.27 26.99
N ALA A 103 11.26 -18.86 27.76
CA ALA A 103 12.21 -18.10 28.56
C ALA A 103 13.14 -17.23 27.69
N ALA A 104 13.60 -17.75 26.56
CA ALA A 104 14.45 -17.01 25.61
C ALA A 104 13.70 -15.80 25.01
N GLU A 105 12.45 -15.99 24.58
CA GLU A 105 11.62 -14.90 24.03
C GLU A 105 11.31 -13.81 25.06
N GLN A 106 11.02 -14.18 26.30
CA GLN A 106 10.79 -13.23 27.38
C GLN A 106 12.04 -12.40 27.66
N GLN A 107 13.22 -13.01 27.65
CA GLN A 107 14.48 -12.30 27.83
C GLN A 107 14.75 -11.31 26.67
N LEU A 108 14.49 -11.72 25.43
CA LEU A 108 14.61 -10.84 24.26
C LEU A 108 13.65 -9.64 24.33
N ALA A 109 12.41 -9.88 24.75
CA ALA A 109 11.39 -8.84 24.92
C ALA A 109 11.82 -7.74 25.89
N GLN A 110 12.50 -8.09 26.99
CA GLN A 110 12.97 -7.13 28.00
C GLN A 110 14.11 -6.23 27.51
N THR A 111 14.88 -6.69 26.51
CA THR A 111 16.08 -5.98 26.03
C THR A 111 15.83 -5.03 24.86
N GLN A 112 14.62 -5.03 24.28
CA GLN A 112 14.28 -4.25 23.11
C GLN A 112 13.02 -3.41 23.35
N PRO A 113 13.12 -2.17 23.85
CA PRO A 113 11.99 -1.24 23.84
C PRO A 113 11.55 -0.99 22.40
N ARG A 114 10.30 -1.34 22.06
CA ARG A 114 9.79 -1.27 20.69
C ARG A 114 9.04 0.04 20.48
N LEU A 115 9.76 1.07 20.03
CA LEU A 115 9.14 2.28 19.50
C LEU A 115 8.63 1.99 18.09
N ARG A 116 7.32 2.21 17.86
CA ARG A 116 6.71 2.06 16.54
C ARG A 116 6.40 3.42 15.96
N ARG A 117 6.99 3.78 14.82
CA ARG A 117 6.63 5.02 14.12
C ARG A 117 5.20 4.94 13.58
N LEU A 118 4.50 6.07 13.48
CA LEU A 118 3.28 6.19 12.68
C LEU A 118 3.63 5.92 11.22
N THR A 119 2.82 5.11 10.54
CA THR A 119 2.91 4.99 9.08
C THR A 119 2.56 6.33 8.42
N ARG A 120 2.92 6.54 7.15
CA ARG A 120 2.56 7.75 6.40
C ARG A 120 1.05 7.98 6.32
N THR A 121 0.27 6.88 6.26
CA THR A 121 -1.19 6.89 6.27
C THR A 121 -1.72 7.28 7.66
N GLU A 122 -1.14 6.71 8.73
CA GLU A 122 -1.51 7.05 10.10
C GLU A 122 -1.16 8.49 10.46
N TYR A 123 0.00 8.99 10.02
CA TYR A 123 0.39 10.40 10.16
C TYR A 123 -0.62 11.32 9.48
N GLU A 124 -0.95 11.04 8.21
CA GLU A 124 -1.93 11.83 7.46
C GLU A 124 -3.30 11.86 8.14
N ASN A 125 -3.84 10.70 8.53
CA ASN A 125 -5.14 10.62 9.20
C ASN A 125 -5.13 11.28 10.58
N THR A 126 -4.03 11.16 11.33
CA THR A 126 -3.84 11.86 12.61
C THR A 126 -3.95 13.37 12.41
N ILE A 127 -3.27 13.90 11.39
CA ILE A 127 -3.35 15.32 11.05
C ILE A 127 -4.77 15.71 10.62
N ARG A 128 -5.40 14.93 9.74
CA ARG A 128 -6.77 15.17 9.27
C ARG A 128 -7.74 15.35 10.42
N ASP A 129 -7.68 14.46 11.42
CA ASP A 129 -8.61 14.47 12.54
C ASP A 129 -8.26 15.54 13.58
N LEU A 130 -6.96 15.75 13.88
CA LEU A 130 -6.54 16.77 14.84
C LEU A 130 -6.87 18.19 14.37
N PHE A 131 -6.70 18.45 13.07
CA PHE A 131 -6.88 19.79 12.49
C PHE A 131 -8.24 19.98 11.79
N ASP A 132 -9.14 18.99 11.80
CA ASP A 132 -10.39 19.02 11.02
C ASP A 132 -10.17 19.34 9.52
N MET A 133 -9.17 18.70 8.92
CA MET A 133 -8.81 18.86 7.50
C MET A 133 -8.92 17.52 6.77
N PRO A 134 -10.14 16.94 6.63
CA PRO A 134 -10.34 15.52 6.30
C PRO A 134 -9.77 15.04 4.96
N GLY A 135 -9.43 15.95 4.03
CA GLY A 135 -8.85 15.60 2.74
C GLY A 135 -7.46 16.17 2.48
N ILE A 136 -6.75 16.70 3.49
CA ILE A 136 -5.36 17.12 3.31
C ILE A 136 -4.53 15.93 2.82
N ALA A 137 -3.69 16.17 1.80
CA ALA A 137 -2.91 15.14 1.12
C ALA A 137 -1.42 15.26 1.48
N LEU A 138 -0.92 14.29 2.26
CA LEU A 138 0.42 14.28 2.84
C LEU A 138 1.18 12.99 2.53
N SER A 139 0.50 11.84 2.55
CA SER A 139 1.06 10.50 2.41
C SER A 139 1.86 10.30 1.11
N GLY A 140 1.41 10.90 0.00
CA GLY A 140 2.11 10.86 -1.28
C GLY A 140 3.43 11.65 -1.32
N ASN A 141 3.62 12.59 -0.37
CA ASN A 141 4.85 13.38 -0.24
C ASN A 141 5.84 12.79 0.78
N LEU A 142 5.38 11.83 1.59
CA LEU A 142 6.20 11.10 2.54
C LEU A 142 6.80 9.85 1.87
N PRO A 143 8.03 9.44 2.23
CA PRO A 143 8.60 8.18 1.75
C PRO A 143 7.65 7.00 2.02
N ALA A 144 7.61 6.03 1.11
CA ALA A 144 6.85 4.81 1.32
C ALA A 144 7.40 4.05 2.53
N ASP A 145 6.50 3.49 3.33
CA ASP A 145 6.85 2.63 4.45
C ASP A 145 7.23 1.23 3.94
N GLY A 146 8.11 0.55 4.66
CA GLY A 146 8.41 -0.87 4.41
C GLY A 146 7.30 -1.77 4.93
N GLU A 147 7.20 -2.98 4.38
CA GLU A 147 6.25 -4.00 4.84
C GLU A 147 7.01 -5.16 5.49
N SER A 148 6.50 -5.66 6.62
CA SER A 148 6.92 -6.93 7.22
C SER A 148 5.71 -7.70 7.69
N HIS A 149 5.77 -9.04 7.56
CA HIS A 149 4.63 -9.93 7.87
C HIS A 149 3.31 -9.57 7.16
N GLY A 150 3.41 -8.90 6.01
CA GLY A 150 2.27 -8.46 5.20
C GLY A 150 1.63 -7.15 5.65
N PHE A 151 2.26 -6.41 6.57
CA PHE A 151 1.77 -5.12 7.02
C PHE A 151 2.88 -4.06 7.13
N ASP A 152 2.52 -2.79 6.91
CA ASP A 152 3.39 -1.62 7.08
C ASP A 152 3.45 -1.12 8.53
N LYS A 153 2.74 -1.81 9.43
CA LYS A 153 2.57 -1.46 10.84
C LYS A 153 3.59 -2.09 11.77
N VAL A 154 4.56 -2.84 11.25
CA VAL A 154 5.55 -3.59 12.03
C VAL A 154 6.82 -2.73 12.20
N PRO A 155 7.30 -2.49 13.44
CA PRO A 155 8.46 -1.62 13.70
C PRO A 155 9.72 -1.96 12.91
N GLU A 156 9.96 -3.26 12.66
CA GLU A 156 11.11 -3.77 11.92
C GLU A 156 11.23 -3.24 10.48
N ALA A 157 10.12 -2.75 9.91
CA ALA A 157 10.07 -2.19 8.56
C ALA A 157 9.87 -0.66 8.54
N LEU A 158 9.90 0.00 9.70
CA LEU A 158 9.54 1.41 9.89
C LEU A 158 10.73 2.29 10.30
N ASP A 159 11.90 2.03 9.73
CA ASP A 159 13.09 2.84 9.94
C ASP A 159 12.87 4.32 9.61
N ILE A 160 13.66 5.18 10.24
CA ILE A 160 13.62 6.63 10.02
C ILE A 160 14.98 7.09 9.47
N SER A 161 14.96 7.74 8.30
CA SER A 161 16.13 8.36 7.70
C SER A 161 16.09 9.89 7.82
N HIS A 162 17.20 10.56 7.50
CA HIS A 162 17.24 12.01 7.39
C HIS A 162 16.25 12.55 6.34
N VAL A 163 15.99 11.78 5.27
CA VAL A 163 14.98 12.13 4.25
C VAL A 163 13.58 12.10 4.85
N ASN A 164 13.26 11.10 5.68
CA ASN A 164 11.97 11.05 6.36
C ASN A 164 11.75 12.30 7.21
N ILE A 165 12.73 12.69 8.03
CA ILE A 165 12.63 13.90 8.88
C ILE A 165 12.42 15.16 8.04
N ALA A 166 13.19 15.34 6.95
CA ALA A 166 13.00 16.46 6.05
C ALA A 166 11.58 16.49 5.46
N LYS A 167 11.04 15.34 5.05
CA LYS A 167 9.67 15.23 4.51
C LYS A 167 8.59 15.44 5.57
N TYR A 168 8.79 15.02 6.81
CA TYR A 168 7.88 15.34 7.91
C TYR A 168 7.88 16.83 8.25
N LEU A 169 9.04 17.50 8.18
CA LEU A 169 9.13 18.95 8.34
C LEU A 169 8.37 19.69 7.23
N GLU A 170 8.56 19.29 5.96
CA GLU A 170 7.80 19.82 4.82
C GLU A 170 6.29 19.58 4.99
N ALA A 171 5.89 18.39 5.44
CA ALA A 171 4.49 18.06 5.70
C ALA A 171 3.92 18.89 6.85
N ALA A 172 4.64 19.08 7.95
CA ALA A 172 4.22 19.92 9.06
C ALA A 172 4.06 21.39 8.62
N ASP A 173 4.99 21.91 7.81
CA ASP A 173 4.87 23.24 7.22
C ASP A 173 3.65 23.35 6.32
N HIS A 174 3.40 22.35 5.46
CA HIS A 174 2.22 22.31 4.60
C HIS A 174 0.90 22.31 5.38
N VAL A 175 0.84 21.58 6.49
CA VAL A 175 -0.32 21.58 7.40
C VAL A 175 -0.52 22.96 8.02
N LEU A 176 0.54 23.57 8.54
CA LEU A 176 0.47 24.88 9.21
C LEU A 176 0.11 26.01 8.23
N ASP A 177 0.48 25.89 6.96
CA ASP A 177 0.10 26.86 5.92
C ASP A 177 -1.41 26.97 5.71
N TYR A 178 -2.17 25.90 5.99
CA TYR A 178 -3.62 25.87 5.83
C TYR A 178 -4.39 25.77 7.15
N ALA A 179 -3.72 25.36 8.24
CA ALA A 179 -4.32 25.32 9.57
C ALA A 179 -4.47 26.72 10.19
N ILE A 180 -3.57 27.65 9.87
CA ILE A 180 -3.55 28.99 10.45
C ILE A 180 -4.38 29.94 9.59
N ALA A 181 -5.46 30.49 10.16
CA ALA A 181 -6.23 31.55 9.51
C ALA A 181 -5.37 32.80 9.22
N THR A 182 -5.35 33.23 7.96
CA THR A 182 -4.60 34.40 7.49
C THR A 182 -5.43 35.67 7.41
N ARG A 183 -6.69 35.64 7.88
CA ARG A 183 -7.67 36.74 7.79
C ARG A 183 -8.72 36.69 8.90
N PRO A 184 -9.30 37.85 9.27
CA PRO A 184 -10.27 37.96 10.35
C PRO A 184 -11.65 37.41 9.96
N GLU A 185 -12.02 37.46 8.68
CA GLU A 185 -13.30 36.96 8.15
C GLU A 185 -13.08 35.74 7.24
N PRO A 186 -14.01 34.78 7.21
CA PRO A 186 -13.88 33.62 6.33
C PRO A 186 -13.87 34.05 4.85
N PRO A 187 -13.18 33.31 3.97
CA PRO A 187 -13.27 33.51 2.52
C PRO A 187 -14.72 33.52 2.04
N ALA A 188 -14.99 34.30 0.99
CA ALA A 188 -16.36 34.43 0.49
C ALA A 188 -16.86 33.12 -0.12
N ILE A 189 -18.05 32.67 0.29
CA ILE A 189 -18.71 31.53 -0.34
C ILE A 189 -19.10 31.92 -1.76
N SER A 190 -18.62 31.14 -2.73
CA SER A 190 -18.99 31.30 -4.14
C SER A 190 -19.75 30.07 -4.63
N THR A 191 -20.89 30.28 -5.30
CA THR A 191 -21.59 29.23 -6.04
C THR A 191 -21.31 29.41 -7.52
N ARG A 192 -20.79 28.37 -8.15
CA ARG A 192 -20.55 28.34 -9.60
C ARG A 192 -21.38 27.23 -10.23
N ARG A 193 -22.33 27.63 -11.08
CA ARG A 193 -22.99 26.72 -12.02
C ARG A 193 -22.11 26.58 -13.25
N ILE A 194 -21.60 25.39 -13.45
CA ILE A 194 -20.77 25.01 -14.58
C ILE A 194 -21.67 24.30 -15.58
N SER A 195 -21.89 24.96 -16.71
CA SER A 195 -22.49 24.32 -17.88
C SER A 195 -21.39 23.59 -18.63
N LEU A 196 -21.67 22.36 -19.05
CA LEU A 196 -20.78 21.62 -19.95
C LEU A 196 -20.74 22.27 -21.35
N VAL A 197 -21.53 23.30 -21.66
CA VAL A 197 -21.60 23.95 -22.99
C VAL A 197 -20.66 25.17 -23.12
N ASN A 198 -19.59 25.25 -22.34
CA ASN A 198 -18.72 26.43 -22.33
C ASN A 198 -17.93 26.64 -23.65
N ARG A 199 -17.85 27.90 -24.12
CA ARG A 199 -17.10 28.34 -25.30
C ARG A 199 -15.59 28.27 -25.03
N GLY A 200 -14.92 27.30 -25.66
CA GLY A 200 -13.46 27.07 -25.54
C GLY A 200 -13.08 25.91 -24.61
N GLY A 201 -14.05 25.24 -23.99
CA GLY A 201 -13.83 24.09 -23.10
C GLY A 201 -13.75 22.74 -23.82
N PHE A 202 -13.28 21.70 -23.12
CA PHE A 202 -13.11 20.34 -23.64
C PHE A 202 -14.40 19.74 -24.24
N VAL A 203 -15.56 20.05 -23.68
CA VAL A 203 -16.85 19.54 -24.17
C VAL A 203 -17.22 20.14 -25.54
N ALA A 204 -16.71 21.33 -25.88
CA ALA A 204 -16.84 21.87 -27.23
C ALA A 204 -16.26 20.92 -28.27
N HIS A 205 -15.08 20.37 -27.96
CA HIS A 205 -14.43 19.38 -28.78
C HIS A 205 -15.24 18.07 -28.84
N ILE A 206 -15.83 17.62 -27.72
CA ILE A 206 -16.67 16.41 -27.69
C ILE A 206 -17.86 16.54 -28.65
N VAL A 207 -18.62 17.64 -28.56
CA VAL A 207 -19.80 17.87 -29.41
C VAL A 207 -19.40 18.06 -30.87
N MET A 208 -18.39 18.89 -31.15
CA MET A 208 -17.88 19.09 -32.52
C MET A 208 -17.36 17.81 -33.15
N ASN A 209 -16.79 16.91 -32.35
CA ASN A 209 -16.29 15.64 -32.82
C ASN A 209 -17.37 14.57 -33.02
N GLY A 210 -18.57 14.78 -32.47
CA GLY A 210 -19.70 13.84 -32.51
C GLY A 210 -19.68 12.77 -31.41
N ASP A 211 -18.84 12.95 -30.39
CA ASP A 211 -18.82 12.13 -29.17
C ASP A 211 -19.87 12.59 -28.14
N GLY A 212 -20.60 13.67 -28.45
CA GLY A 212 -21.72 14.17 -27.68
C GLY A 212 -22.66 15.04 -28.51
N VAL A 213 -23.79 15.41 -27.92
CA VAL A 213 -24.85 16.22 -28.51
C VAL A 213 -25.40 17.22 -27.51
N LEU A 214 -25.84 18.38 -28.00
CA LEU A 214 -26.58 19.34 -27.20
C LEU A 214 -28.06 18.99 -27.23
N LEU A 215 -28.68 19.03 -26.05
CA LEU A 215 -30.08 18.70 -25.86
C LEU A 215 -30.84 19.91 -25.29
N LYS A 216 -32.00 20.19 -25.87
CA LYS A 216 -32.96 21.18 -25.43
C LYS A 216 -34.29 20.48 -25.17
N ASN A 217 -34.75 20.49 -23.92
CA ASN A 217 -35.93 19.74 -23.47
C ASN A 217 -35.86 18.23 -23.82
N GLY A 218 -34.68 17.62 -23.68
CA GLY A 218 -34.46 16.19 -23.94
C GLY A 218 -34.47 15.78 -25.41
N GLN A 219 -34.48 16.73 -26.34
CA GLN A 219 -34.35 16.50 -27.79
C GLN A 219 -33.12 17.24 -28.34
N PRO A 220 -32.56 16.83 -29.50
CA PRO A 220 -31.44 17.54 -30.11
C PRO A 220 -31.74 19.03 -30.26
N ASP A 221 -30.80 19.88 -29.84
CA ASP A 221 -30.97 21.32 -29.95
C ASP A 221 -31.03 21.72 -31.44
N PRO A 222 -32.14 22.33 -31.93
CA PRO A 222 -32.24 22.73 -33.33
C PRO A 222 -31.25 23.82 -33.73
N ASP A 223 -30.77 24.63 -32.76
CA ASP A 223 -29.80 25.70 -33.01
C ASP A 223 -28.37 25.14 -33.16
N PHE A 224 -28.13 23.94 -32.63
CA PHE A 224 -26.85 23.23 -32.64
C PHE A 224 -27.04 21.75 -32.96
N PRO A 225 -27.35 21.43 -34.24
CA PRO A 225 -27.64 20.07 -34.64
C PRO A 225 -26.43 19.12 -34.40
N PRO A 226 -26.67 17.82 -34.17
CA PRO A 226 -25.61 16.83 -34.00
C PRO A 226 -24.64 16.80 -35.18
N ALA A 227 -23.38 16.47 -34.90
CA ALA A 227 -22.34 16.37 -35.94
C ALA A 227 -22.67 15.29 -36.99
N GLY A 228 -22.66 15.68 -38.27
CA GLY A 228 -22.99 14.85 -39.44
C GLY A 228 -21.86 14.78 -40.47
N GLU A 229 -22.07 15.30 -41.69
CA GLU A 229 -21.10 15.25 -42.81
C GLU A 229 -20.07 16.41 -42.84
N GLN A 230 -20.36 17.55 -42.21
CA GLN A 230 -19.42 18.67 -42.12
C GLN A 230 -18.54 18.54 -40.88
N ASN A 231 -17.22 18.67 -41.05
CA ASN A 231 -16.24 18.60 -39.95
C ASN A 231 -16.33 19.79 -38.98
N HIS A 232 -17.06 20.84 -39.33
CA HIS A 232 -17.13 22.10 -38.60
C HIS A 232 -18.56 22.62 -38.59
N LEU A 233 -18.99 23.12 -37.43
CA LEU A 233 -20.12 24.05 -37.33
C LEU A 233 -19.85 25.27 -38.24
N ASP A 234 -20.88 25.86 -38.86
CA ASP A 234 -20.69 27.03 -39.71
C ASP A 234 -20.03 28.20 -38.93
N GLN A 235 -19.36 29.13 -39.62
CA GLN A 235 -18.68 30.26 -38.94
C GLN A 235 -19.64 31.05 -38.02
N GLY A 236 -20.93 31.11 -38.36
CA GLY A 236 -21.96 31.71 -37.51
C GLY A 236 -22.31 30.89 -36.25
N ALA A 237 -22.16 29.56 -36.26
CA ALA A 237 -22.36 28.75 -35.06
C ALA A 237 -21.26 28.96 -34.03
N HIS A 238 -20.01 29.26 -34.41
CA HIS A 238 -18.97 29.62 -33.44
C HIS A 238 -19.27 30.95 -32.71
N GLU A 239 -20.03 31.86 -33.35
CA GLU A 239 -20.55 33.08 -32.74
C GLU A 239 -21.76 32.79 -31.84
N ARG A 240 -22.69 31.93 -32.28
CA ARG A 240 -23.83 31.42 -31.48
C ARG A 240 -23.39 30.54 -30.30
N TRP A 241 -22.23 29.89 -30.37
CA TRP A 241 -21.65 29.12 -29.26
C TRP A 241 -21.29 30.01 -28.05
N GLY A 242 -21.18 31.32 -28.23
CA GLY A 242 -21.01 32.27 -27.13
C GLY A 242 -22.31 32.73 -26.46
N SER A 243 -23.48 32.27 -26.94
CA SER A 243 -24.79 32.71 -26.46
C SER A 243 -25.59 31.61 -25.74
N PHE A 244 -24.94 30.54 -25.28
CA PHE A 244 -25.63 29.52 -24.50
C PHE A 244 -26.04 30.03 -23.13
N ASP A 245 -27.31 29.82 -22.78
CA ASP A 245 -27.80 29.99 -21.42
C ASP A 245 -27.35 28.81 -20.55
N ASN A 246 -27.18 29.05 -19.25
CA ASN A 246 -26.75 28.07 -18.22
C ASN A 246 -27.71 26.86 -18.00
N GLY A 247 -28.61 26.57 -18.95
CA GLY A 247 -29.64 25.53 -18.86
C GLY A 247 -29.67 24.51 -20.01
N ALA A 248 -28.69 24.53 -20.93
CA ALA A 248 -28.58 23.51 -21.99
C ALA A 248 -27.91 22.23 -21.46
N SER A 249 -28.51 21.07 -21.75
CA SER A 249 -27.99 19.76 -21.32
C SER A 249 -27.06 19.18 -22.37
N VAL A 250 -26.06 18.40 -21.94
CA VAL A 250 -25.11 17.72 -22.84
C VAL A 250 -25.28 16.22 -22.73
N GLY A 251 -25.63 15.57 -23.83
CA GLY A 251 -25.59 14.11 -23.97
C GLY A 251 -24.22 13.63 -24.43
N LEU A 252 -23.61 12.72 -23.69
CA LEU A 252 -22.28 12.18 -23.92
C LEU A 252 -22.35 10.69 -24.25
N PHE A 253 -21.59 10.24 -25.25
CA PHE A 253 -21.58 8.85 -25.72
C PHE A 253 -20.30 8.08 -25.35
N ARG A 254 -19.25 8.79 -24.95
CA ARG A 254 -17.88 8.26 -24.84
C ARG A 254 -17.48 7.91 -23.41
N HIS A 255 -17.03 6.68 -23.24
CA HIS A 255 -16.52 6.06 -22.01
C HIS A 255 -15.23 6.70 -21.44
N GLU A 256 -14.93 6.30 -20.21
CA GLU A 256 -13.74 6.58 -19.40
C GLU A 256 -12.48 5.79 -19.87
N ASP A 257 -11.97 6.04 -21.06
CA ASP A 257 -10.67 5.51 -21.53
C ASP A 257 -9.57 6.57 -21.48
N GLU A 258 -9.70 7.55 -20.57
CA GLU A 258 -8.80 8.70 -20.32
C GLU A 258 -8.70 9.70 -21.47
N SER A 259 -9.18 9.34 -22.65
CA SER A 259 -9.25 10.21 -23.81
C SER A 259 -10.38 11.26 -23.73
N VAL A 260 -11.34 11.04 -22.82
CA VAL A 260 -12.32 12.01 -22.35
C VAL A 260 -12.13 12.15 -20.85
N SER A 261 -11.85 13.37 -20.40
CA SER A 261 -11.86 13.75 -19.00
C SER A 261 -12.11 15.26 -18.93
N PRO A 262 -13.37 15.72 -19.12
CA PRO A 262 -13.71 17.12 -18.96
C PRO A 262 -13.37 17.57 -17.54
N TYR A 263 -12.35 18.42 -17.46
CA TYR A 263 -11.88 19.09 -16.27
C TYR A 263 -12.43 20.51 -16.26
N PHE A 264 -13.07 20.90 -15.17
CA PHE A 264 -13.81 22.16 -15.11
C PHE A 264 -12.95 23.30 -14.55
N ILE A 265 -12.13 23.90 -15.41
CA ILE A 265 -11.24 25.03 -15.07
C ILE A 265 -11.99 26.31 -14.63
N GLU A 266 -13.32 26.34 -14.81
CA GLU A 266 -14.21 27.36 -14.25
C GLU A 266 -14.11 27.44 -12.71
N HIS A 267 -13.72 26.33 -12.07
CA HIS A 267 -13.40 26.23 -10.66
C HIS A 267 -12.08 25.47 -10.45
N VAL A 268 -11.05 26.18 -10.02
CA VAL A 268 -9.82 25.62 -9.46
C VAL A 268 -9.76 26.00 -7.99
N THR A 269 -9.70 25.04 -7.09
CA THR A 269 -9.78 25.28 -5.65
C THR A 269 -8.65 26.20 -5.18
N ILE A 270 -9.02 27.35 -4.60
CA ILE A 270 -8.07 28.34 -4.07
C ILE A 270 -7.81 28.09 -2.60
N TYR A 271 -8.88 27.89 -1.82
CA TYR A 271 -8.83 27.71 -0.38
C TYR A 271 -9.14 26.25 -0.06
N PRO A 272 -8.20 25.49 0.52
CA PRO A 272 -8.49 24.14 0.99
C PRO A 272 -9.61 24.16 2.03
N ALA A 273 -10.73 23.50 1.73
CA ALA A 273 -11.90 23.47 2.59
C ALA A 273 -12.90 22.39 2.10
N ARG A 274 -14.06 22.33 2.77
CA ARG A 274 -15.21 21.57 2.27
C ARG A 274 -15.89 22.35 1.14
N TYR A 275 -16.31 21.63 0.10
CA TYR A 275 -17.05 22.14 -1.04
C TYR A 275 -18.26 21.25 -1.28
N ARG A 276 -19.43 21.86 -1.53
CA ARG A 276 -20.63 21.14 -1.95
C ARG A 276 -20.63 21.05 -3.47
N VAL A 277 -20.63 19.83 -3.99
CA VAL A 277 -20.70 19.53 -5.42
C VAL A 277 -22.05 18.90 -5.71
N ARG A 278 -22.79 19.45 -6.68
CA ARG A 278 -24.10 18.93 -7.10
C ARG A 278 -24.13 18.73 -8.61
N THR A 279 -24.81 17.71 -9.08
CA THR A 279 -24.99 17.50 -10.53
C THR A 279 -26.30 16.81 -10.85
N SER A 280 -26.88 17.09 -12.01
CA SER A 280 -28.10 16.45 -12.50
C SER A 280 -27.80 15.53 -13.68
N LEU A 281 -28.15 14.24 -13.54
CA LEU A 281 -27.77 13.17 -14.46
C LEU A 281 -28.97 12.32 -14.89
N TRP A 282 -28.98 11.89 -16.15
CA TRP A 282 -29.92 10.88 -16.67
C TRP A 282 -29.36 10.16 -17.89
N SER A 283 -29.93 9.03 -18.29
CA SER A 283 -29.48 8.24 -19.44
C SER A 283 -30.52 8.21 -20.56
N PHE A 284 -30.06 8.02 -21.80
CA PHE A 284 -30.89 7.95 -22.99
C PHE A 284 -30.33 6.93 -23.99
N GLY A 285 -31.17 6.52 -24.93
CA GLY A 285 -30.76 5.81 -26.12
C GLY A 285 -30.61 6.80 -27.27
N TRP A 286 -29.68 6.52 -28.18
CA TRP A 286 -29.46 7.32 -29.38
C TRP A 286 -29.53 6.42 -30.60
N ASP A 287 -30.20 6.88 -31.66
CA ASP A 287 -30.22 6.21 -32.95
C ASP A 287 -30.20 7.24 -34.09
N GLN A 288 -29.02 7.43 -34.67
CA GLN A 288 -28.81 8.19 -35.91
C GLN A 288 -29.47 9.59 -35.94
N GLY A 289 -29.37 10.34 -34.85
CA GLY A 289 -30.01 11.67 -34.72
C GLY A 289 -31.26 11.69 -33.86
N THR A 290 -31.78 10.52 -33.46
CA THR A 290 -33.02 10.39 -32.68
C THR A 290 -32.71 10.00 -31.24
N VAL A 291 -33.31 10.70 -30.28
CA VAL A 291 -33.29 10.32 -28.86
C VAL A 291 -34.36 9.26 -28.62
N LEU A 292 -33.94 8.11 -28.09
CA LEU A 292 -34.76 6.98 -27.70
C LEU A 292 -34.73 6.79 -26.18
N PRO A 293 -35.66 6.01 -25.60
CA PRO A 293 -35.52 5.53 -24.23
C PRO A 293 -34.19 4.79 -24.04
N GLY A 294 -33.49 5.07 -22.94
CA GLY A 294 -32.26 4.36 -22.56
C GLY A 294 -32.53 2.90 -22.20
N ARG A 295 -31.49 2.06 -22.33
CA ARG A 295 -31.56 0.61 -22.03
C ARG A 295 -31.58 0.28 -20.53
N GLY A 296 -31.26 1.25 -19.68
CA GLY A 296 -31.16 1.05 -18.23
C GLY A 296 -30.48 2.23 -17.52
N THR A 297 -30.34 2.11 -16.20
CA THR A 297 -29.57 3.07 -15.41
C THR A 297 -28.09 2.94 -15.78
N GLU A 298 -27.49 4.05 -16.16
CA GLU A 298 -26.06 4.17 -16.46
C GLU A 298 -25.33 4.82 -15.26
N ALA A 299 -24.00 4.91 -15.30
CA ALA A 299 -23.17 5.44 -14.22
C ALA A 299 -22.23 6.53 -14.73
N ALA A 300 -22.19 7.64 -14.01
CA ALA A 300 -21.19 8.69 -14.19
C ALA A 300 -20.20 8.70 -13.03
N ARG A 301 -18.95 9.06 -13.31
CA ARG A 301 -17.88 9.20 -12.31
C ARG A 301 -17.58 10.67 -12.09
N LEU A 302 -17.55 11.11 -10.83
CA LEU A 302 -16.88 12.35 -10.44
C LEU A 302 -15.51 12.02 -9.87
N SER A 303 -14.52 12.82 -10.21
CA SER A 303 -13.12 12.64 -9.82
C SER A 303 -12.46 13.98 -9.53
N VAL A 304 -11.32 13.96 -8.87
CA VAL A 304 -10.50 15.14 -8.61
C VAL A 304 -9.19 15.03 -9.36
N VAL A 305 -8.73 16.15 -9.94
CA VAL A 305 -7.40 16.27 -10.53
C VAL A 305 -6.66 17.39 -9.84
N GLN A 306 -5.42 17.11 -9.45
CA GLN A 306 -4.49 18.12 -8.98
C GLN A 306 -3.71 18.72 -10.16
N LEU A 307 -3.71 20.05 -10.28
CA LEU A 307 -2.88 20.76 -11.25
C LEU A 307 -1.43 20.87 -10.74
N THR A 308 -0.46 20.55 -11.58
CA THR A 308 0.96 20.81 -11.32
C THR A 308 1.34 22.26 -11.63
N GLY A 309 2.51 22.70 -11.16
CA GLY A 309 2.95 24.11 -11.24
C GLY A 309 3.11 24.69 -12.65
N ASP A 310 3.15 23.86 -13.69
CA ASP A 310 3.15 24.23 -15.11
C ASP A 310 1.73 24.41 -15.70
N GLY A 311 0.69 24.21 -14.87
CA GLY A 311 -0.72 24.35 -15.26
C GLY A 311 -1.24 23.22 -16.16
N ARG A 312 -0.45 22.17 -16.41
CA ARG A 312 -0.89 20.97 -17.12
C ARG A 312 -1.28 19.95 -16.06
N GLY A 313 -2.57 19.66 -15.89
CA GLY A 313 -2.99 18.55 -15.02
C GLY A 313 -2.31 17.26 -15.46
N GLY A 314 -1.91 16.41 -14.50
CA GLY A 314 -1.53 15.04 -14.83
C GLY A 314 -2.65 14.39 -15.65
N GLN A 315 -2.33 13.57 -16.65
CA GLN A 315 -3.33 12.98 -17.56
C GLN A 315 -4.29 11.96 -16.89
N HIS A 316 -4.34 11.93 -15.55
CA HIS A 316 -5.12 10.99 -14.77
C HIS A 316 -5.74 11.70 -13.55
N PRO A 317 -6.96 11.31 -13.12
CA PRO A 317 -7.50 11.78 -11.85
C PRO A 317 -6.61 11.38 -10.68
N SER A 318 -6.39 12.30 -9.76
CA SER A 318 -5.67 12.07 -8.52
C SER A 318 -6.45 11.12 -7.60
N TYR A 319 -7.79 11.23 -7.57
CA TYR A 319 -8.68 10.28 -6.89
C TYR A 319 -10.12 10.38 -7.39
N VAL A 320 -10.93 9.34 -7.10
CA VAL A 320 -12.36 9.25 -7.47
C VAL A 320 -13.23 9.69 -6.29
N LEU A 321 -14.18 10.61 -6.54
CA LEU A 321 -15.17 11.03 -5.53
C LEU A 321 -16.30 10.03 -5.39
N GLY A 322 -16.70 9.41 -6.50
CA GLY A 322 -17.72 8.37 -6.51
C GLY A 322 -18.34 8.13 -7.88
N TYR A 323 -19.22 7.14 -7.91
CA TYR A 323 -20.02 6.76 -9.07
C TYR A 323 -21.50 7.02 -8.80
N PHE A 324 -22.14 7.77 -9.70
CA PHE A 324 -23.48 8.32 -9.54
C PHE A 324 -24.42 7.77 -10.60
N ASN A 325 -25.65 7.43 -10.19
CA ASN A 325 -26.66 6.86 -11.08
C ASN A 325 -27.19 7.89 -12.08
N ALA A 326 -27.28 7.50 -13.35
CA ALA A 326 -27.98 8.23 -14.40
C ALA A 326 -29.20 7.39 -14.86
N PRO A 327 -30.40 7.60 -14.27
CA PRO A 327 -31.58 6.80 -14.60
C PRO A 327 -32.18 7.20 -15.96
N VAL A 328 -32.95 6.29 -16.56
CA VAL A 328 -33.50 6.46 -17.92
C VAL A 328 -34.48 7.62 -18.00
N GLY A 329 -34.19 8.59 -18.88
CA GLY A 329 -35.13 9.65 -19.30
C GLY A 329 -35.59 10.62 -18.21
N LYS A 330 -35.13 10.48 -16.97
CA LYS A 330 -35.52 11.30 -15.83
C LYS A 330 -34.28 11.83 -15.12
N PRO A 331 -34.06 13.16 -15.08
CA PRO A 331 -32.98 13.75 -14.31
C PRO A 331 -33.00 13.31 -12.83
N LEU A 332 -31.84 12.92 -12.32
CA LEU A 332 -31.58 12.66 -10.90
C LEU A 332 -30.46 13.57 -10.43
N GLU A 333 -30.76 14.38 -9.41
CA GLU A 333 -29.78 15.22 -8.75
C GLU A 333 -28.97 14.41 -7.74
N HIS A 334 -27.66 14.60 -7.76
CA HIS A 334 -26.70 14.08 -6.80
C HIS A 334 -26.03 15.23 -6.08
N GLU A 335 -25.78 15.06 -4.79
CA GLU A 335 -25.04 16.00 -3.95
C GLU A 335 -23.97 15.25 -3.16
N VAL A 336 -22.78 15.83 -3.10
CA VAL A 336 -21.70 15.38 -2.23
C VAL A 336 -20.95 16.58 -1.65
N VAL A 337 -20.64 16.52 -0.35
CA VAL A 337 -19.74 17.49 0.28
C VAL A 337 -18.36 16.84 0.39
N VAL A 338 -17.37 17.45 -0.26
CA VAL A 338 -16.02 16.90 -0.38
C VAL A 338 -14.99 17.92 0.06
N TRP A 339 -13.87 17.45 0.60
CA TRP A 339 -12.70 18.31 0.78
C TRP A 339 -11.99 18.45 -0.56
N LEU A 340 -11.65 19.69 -0.93
CA LEU A 340 -10.79 19.98 -2.07
C LEU A 340 -9.54 20.71 -1.57
N ASN A 341 -8.36 20.26 -2.01
CA ASN A 341 -7.07 20.90 -1.76
C ASN A 341 -6.80 22.02 -2.76
N HIS A 342 -5.79 22.83 -2.45
CA HIS A 342 -5.35 23.91 -3.31
C HIS A 342 -4.90 23.36 -4.69
N ASN A 343 -5.39 23.98 -5.77
CA ASN A 343 -5.19 23.60 -7.17
C ASN A 343 -5.86 22.29 -7.62
N GLU A 344 -6.84 21.81 -6.87
CA GLU A 344 -7.70 20.74 -7.34
C GLU A 344 -8.86 21.27 -8.20
N LEU A 345 -9.32 20.45 -9.13
CA LEU A 345 -10.52 20.68 -9.92
C LEU A 345 -11.35 19.40 -10.03
N ILE A 346 -12.62 19.54 -10.39
CA ILE A 346 -13.53 18.40 -10.60
C ILE A 346 -13.41 17.91 -12.05
N GLY A 347 -13.31 16.59 -12.20
CA GLY A 347 -13.43 15.87 -13.47
C GLY A 347 -14.70 15.02 -13.53
N PHE A 348 -15.27 14.87 -14.72
CA PHE A 348 -16.48 14.09 -14.98
C PHE A 348 -16.26 13.02 -16.06
N ASN A 349 -16.85 11.82 -15.93
CA ASN A 349 -16.76 10.76 -16.93
C ASN A 349 -18.02 9.88 -16.99
N THR A 350 -18.30 9.26 -18.16
CA THR A 350 -19.44 8.34 -18.35
C THR A 350 -19.04 6.86 -18.15
N ALA A 351 -18.69 6.54 -16.90
CA ALA A 351 -18.03 5.29 -16.51
C ALA A 351 -18.66 3.97 -17.01
N SER A 352 -19.99 3.88 -17.13
CA SER A 352 -20.65 2.63 -17.56
C SER A 352 -20.76 2.45 -19.07
N LEU A 353 -20.52 3.49 -19.87
CA LEU A 353 -20.64 3.39 -21.33
C LEU A 353 -19.50 2.53 -21.88
N ALA A 354 -19.71 1.93 -23.05
CA ALA A 354 -18.65 1.23 -23.75
C ALA A 354 -17.69 2.20 -24.45
N PRO A 355 -16.41 1.83 -24.67
CA PRO A 355 -15.48 2.58 -25.50
C PRO A 355 -16.06 2.85 -26.90
N ALA A 356 -16.46 4.09 -27.16
CA ALA A 356 -16.98 4.54 -28.43
C ALA A 356 -16.35 5.88 -28.80
N ALA A 357 -15.58 5.89 -29.88
CA ALA A 357 -15.01 7.08 -30.50
C ALA A 357 -15.74 7.35 -31.82
N ASN A 358 -16.71 8.26 -31.80
CA ASN A 358 -17.60 8.51 -32.93
C ASN A 358 -16.96 9.39 -34.00
N TYR A 359 -15.89 10.11 -33.68
CA TYR A 359 -15.20 10.97 -34.65
C TYR A 359 -14.49 10.21 -35.78
N TYR A 360 -14.31 8.89 -35.67
CA TYR A 360 -13.86 8.04 -36.78
C TYR A 360 -14.99 7.63 -37.74
N LYS A 361 -16.26 7.86 -37.38
CA LYS A 361 -17.41 7.52 -38.22
C LYS A 361 -17.63 8.60 -39.28
N LYS A 362 -18.06 8.19 -40.48
CA LYS A 362 -18.24 9.10 -41.64
C LYS A 362 -19.27 10.18 -41.37
N LYS A 363 -20.36 9.86 -40.65
CA LYS A 363 -21.36 10.86 -40.22
C LYS A 363 -21.38 11.07 -38.71
N ARG A 364 -20.30 10.72 -38.00
CA ARG A 364 -20.09 11.00 -36.57
C ARG A 364 -21.30 10.59 -35.69
N ALA A 365 -21.85 11.51 -34.90
CA ALA A 365 -23.02 11.27 -34.04
C ALA A 365 -24.25 10.83 -34.85
N MET A 366 -24.42 11.32 -36.07
CA MET A 366 -25.53 10.92 -36.95
C MET A 366 -25.42 9.48 -37.49
N GLU A 367 -24.29 8.81 -37.31
CA GLU A 367 -24.09 7.38 -37.61
C GLU A 367 -23.98 6.52 -36.34
N PHE A 368 -24.05 7.14 -35.16
CA PHE A 368 -24.03 6.44 -33.90
C PHE A 368 -25.42 5.93 -33.55
N THR A 369 -25.45 4.72 -33.00
CA THR A 369 -26.60 4.13 -32.34
C THR A 369 -26.04 3.56 -31.05
N GLY A 370 -26.62 3.86 -29.88
CA GLY A 370 -26.10 3.38 -28.59
C GLY A 370 -26.57 4.19 -27.40
N PRO A 371 -26.14 3.83 -26.18
CA PRO A 371 -26.50 4.56 -24.96
C PRO A 371 -25.73 5.88 -24.86
N GLY A 372 -26.29 6.82 -24.10
CA GLY A 372 -25.61 8.04 -23.69
C GLY A 372 -26.02 8.48 -22.28
N ILE A 373 -25.19 9.30 -21.65
CA ILE A 373 -25.46 9.94 -20.37
C ILE A 373 -25.58 11.44 -20.59
N VAL A 374 -26.63 12.03 -20.03
CA VAL A 374 -26.86 13.47 -20.05
C VAL A 374 -26.44 14.09 -18.72
N VAL A 375 -25.78 15.24 -18.83
CA VAL A 375 -25.50 16.14 -17.71
C VAL A 375 -26.24 17.45 -17.96
N ASP A 376 -27.16 17.81 -17.08
CA ASP A 376 -27.88 19.10 -17.21
C ASP A 376 -27.02 20.25 -16.67
N TRP A 377 -26.33 20.04 -15.54
CA TRP A 377 -25.47 21.02 -14.88
C TRP A 377 -24.56 20.38 -13.82
N LEU A 378 -23.49 21.10 -13.45
CA LEU A 378 -22.64 20.82 -12.30
C LEU A 378 -22.51 22.11 -11.47
N ASP A 379 -22.90 22.09 -10.20
CA ASP A 379 -22.72 23.20 -9.28
C ASP A 379 -21.57 22.89 -8.32
N ILE A 380 -20.69 23.87 -8.08
CA ILE A 380 -19.67 23.83 -7.03
C ILE A 380 -19.87 25.05 -6.13
N GLU A 381 -20.07 24.80 -4.83
CA GLU A 381 -20.29 25.82 -3.82
C GLU A 381 -19.27 25.71 -2.68
N GLY A 382 -18.57 26.80 -2.41
CA GLY A 382 -17.62 26.90 -1.30
C GLY A 382 -16.62 28.05 -1.46
N PRO A 383 -15.59 28.11 -0.60
CA PRO A 383 -15.29 27.17 0.48
C PRO A 383 -16.34 27.22 1.62
N LEU A 384 -16.63 26.08 2.24
CA LEU A 384 -17.56 25.95 3.36
C LEU A 384 -16.80 25.75 4.67
N TYR A 385 -17.14 26.55 5.68
CA TYR A 385 -16.61 26.46 7.04
C TYR A 385 -17.76 26.39 8.05
N ASP A 386 -17.66 25.49 9.03
CA ASP A 386 -18.65 25.40 10.11
C ASP A 386 -18.47 26.52 11.14
N GLU A 387 -17.23 27.02 11.28
CA GLU A 387 -16.85 28.13 12.15
C GLU A 387 -15.63 28.90 11.61
N TRP A 388 -15.47 30.15 12.04
CA TRP A 388 -14.30 30.97 11.73
C TRP A 388 -13.76 31.70 12.98
N PRO A 389 -12.43 31.74 13.23
CA PRO A 389 -11.39 30.95 12.57
C PRO A 389 -11.68 29.43 12.63
N PRO A 390 -11.12 28.62 11.69
CA PRO A 390 -11.42 27.20 11.62
C PRO A 390 -10.91 26.45 12.87
N ALA A 391 -11.44 25.24 13.11
CA ALA A 391 -11.06 24.40 14.25
C ALA A 391 -9.54 24.14 14.31
N SER A 392 -8.88 24.01 13.15
CA SER A 392 -7.42 23.95 13.00
C SER A 392 -6.71 25.15 13.63
N HIS A 393 -7.17 26.37 13.37
CA HIS A 393 -6.61 27.59 13.95
C HIS A 393 -6.88 27.63 15.46
N LYS A 394 -8.10 27.27 15.90
CA LYS A 394 -8.45 27.27 17.33
C LYS A 394 -7.66 26.24 18.14
N LEU A 395 -7.28 25.11 17.55
CA LEU A 395 -6.37 24.16 18.19
C LEU A 395 -5.04 24.82 18.55
N LEU A 396 -4.52 25.66 17.65
CA LEU A 396 -3.23 26.33 17.79
C LEU A 396 -3.34 27.60 18.65
N PHE A 397 -4.25 28.51 18.32
CA PHE A 397 -4.29 29.86 18.88
C PHE A 397 -5.54 30.16 19.72
N GLY A 398 -6.44 29.19 19.90
CA GLY A 398 -7.71 29.40 20.61
C GLY A 398 -8.54 30.51 19.94
N ASN A 399 -9.06 31.43 20.75
CA ASN A 399 -9.84 32.58 20.28
C ASN A 399 -9.01 33.89 20.31
N MET A 400 -7.69 33.80 20.14
CA MET A 400 -6.85 35.00 20.12
C MET A 400 -7.20 35.90 18.92
N PRO A 401 -7.10 37.23 19.07
CA PRO A 401 -7.49 38.16 18.02
C PRO A 401 -6.49 38.14 16.86
N LEU A 402 -7.02 38.14 15.63
CA LEU A 402 -6.27 38.43 14.41
C LEU A 402 -6.28 39.94 14.16
N VAL A 403 -5.11 40.57 14.09
CA VAL A 403 -4.94 42.01 13.83
C VAL A 403 -4.09 42.23 12.57
N GLU A 404 -4.26 43.38 11.93
CA GLU A 404 -3.43 43.74 10.79
C GLU A 404 -2.00 44.04 11.26
N PHE A 405 -1.01 43.34 10.71
CA PHE A 405 0.39 43.59 10.95
C PHE A 405 0.87 44.74 10.07
N LYS A 406 1.24 45.85 10.71
CA LYS A 406 1.85 47.01 10.05
C LYS A 406 3.31 47.11 10.46
N GLN A 407 4.21 47.00 9.48
CA GLN A 407 5.65 46.98 9.73
C GLN A 407 6.13 48.26 10.43
N GLU A 408 5.48 49.39 10.16
CA GLU A 408 5.79 50.70 10.75
C GLU A 408 5.49 50.75 12.25
N GLU A 409 4.53 49.95 12.72
CA GLU A 409 4.14 49.86 14.13
C GLU A 409 5.04 48.88 14.92
N HIS A 410 5.77 48.00 14.20
CA HIS A 410 6.62 46.95 14.78
C HIS A 410 8.04 46.93 14.17
N PRO A 411 8.88 47.97 14.41
CA PRO A 411 10.22 48.04 13.84
C PRO A 411 11.11 46.92 14.39
N GLY A 412 11.78 46.18 13.49
CA GLY A 412 12.68 45.08 13.84
C GLY A 412 11.99 43.74 14.11
N VAL A 413 10.65 43.69 14.01
CA VAL A 413 9.89 42.44 14.09
C VAL A 413 9.65 41.88 12.70
N THR A 414 9.95 40.60 12.50
CA THR A 414 9.68 39.87 11.26
C THR A 414 8.16 39.61 11.13
N PRO A 415 7.52 40.02 10.02
CA PRO A 415 6.11 39.79 9.78
C PRO A 415 5.81 38.30 9.58
N PRO A 416 4.56 37.85 9.76
CA PRO A 416 4.21 36.47 9.46
C PRO A 416 4.46 36.12 7.98
N ASP A 417 4.91 34.89 7.73
CA ASP A 417 5.19 34.36 6.39
C ASP A 417 4.01 33.48 5.94
N HIS A 418 3.09 34.08 5.20
CA HIS A 418 1.90 33.39 4.67
C HIS A 418 2.03 33.11 3.19
N LYS A 419 1.78 31.86 2.78
CA LYS A 419 1.59 31.53 1.37
C LYS A 419 0.32 32.19 0.85
N ARG A 420 0.47 33.27 0.07
CA ARG A 420 -0.67 33.97 -0.53
C ARG A 420 -1.48 33.01 -1.42
N PRO A 421 -2.81 32.90 -1.22
CA PRO A 421 -3.67 32.15 -2.12
C PRO A 421 -3.57 32.74 -3.52
N ARG A 422 -3.05 31.97 -4.48
CA ARG A 422 -2.93 32.38 -5.87
C ARG A 422 -3.64 31.39 -6.76
N GLN A 423 -4.23 31.88 -7.84
CA GLN A 423 -4.71 30.98 -8.88
C GLN A 423 -3.54 30.53 -9.76
N LEU A 424 -3.33 29.22 -9.84
CA LEU A 424 -2.37 28.62 -10.77
C LEU A 424 -3.05 28.19 -12.08
N GLY A 425 -2.29 28.23 -13.17
CA GLY A 425 -2.73 27.76 -14.49
C GLY A 425 -3.85 28.57 -15.15
N ALA A 426 -4.70 27.89 -15.92
CA ALA A 426 -5.77 28.47 -16.73
C ALA A 426 -7.11 28.67 -15.98
N GLY A 427 -7.12 28.52 -14.65
CA GLY A 427 -8.36 28.65 -13.88
C GLY A 427 -9.04 30.02 -14.03
N MET A 428 -10.36 30.05 -13.91
CA MET A 428 -11.16 31.28 -14.10
C MET A 428 -11.66 31.96 -12.81
N ASN A 429 -11.59 31.29 -11.65
CA ASN A 429 -12.01 31.86 -10.36
C ASN A 429 -10.88 32.64 -9.65
N ARG A 430 -11.11 33.86 -9.16
CA ARG A 430 -10.04 34.67 -8.54
C ARG A 430 -10.10 34.60 -7.00
N PRO A 431 -8.95 34.74 -6.30
CA PRO A 431 -8.94 34.85 -4.84
C PRO A 431 -9.62 36.15 -4.41
N ASP A 432 -10.10 36.19 -3.17
CA ASP A 432 -10.69 37.40 -2.60
C ASP A 432 -9.59 38.47 -2.42
N PRO A 433 -9.90 39.75 -2.62
CA PRO A 433 -8.94 40.82 -2.34
C PRO A 433 -8.64 40.86 -0.83
N GLU A 434 -7.35 40.84 -0.49
CA GLU A 434 -6.87 40.87 0.89
C GLU A 434 -5.85 42.02 1.03
N PRO A 435 -6.25 43.17 1.60
CA PRO A 435 -5.46 44.40 1.52
C PRO A 435 -4.28 44.47 2.51
N GLY A 436 -4.19 43.54 3.48
CA GLY A 436 -3.20 43.58 4.56
C GLY A 436 -2.68 42.20 4.93
N ILE A 437 -1.62 42.18 5.73
CA ILE A 437 -1.06 40.96 6.35
C ILE A 437 -1.68 40.87 7.74
N TRP A 438 -2.32 39.75 8.09
CA TRP A 438 -2.92 39.57 9.41
C TRP A 438 -2.07 38.67 10.26
N THR A 439 -2.06 38.88 11.58
CA THR A 439 -1.34 38.01 12.50
C THR A 439 -2.08 37.84 13.83
N VAL A 440 -1.81 36.74 14.52
CA VAL A 440 -2.30 36.53 15.89
C VAL A 440 -1.57 37.49 16.85
N HIS A 441 -2.34 38.34 17.52
CA HIS A 441 -1.81 39.30 18.49
C HIS A 441 -1.82 38.76 19.92
N SER A 442 -0.72 38.98 20.64
CA SER A 442 -0.59 38.68 22.07
C SER A 442 -0.04 39.90 22.81
N GLU A 443 -0.63 40.22 23.96
CA GLU A 443 -0.13 41.23 24.89
C GLU A 443 0.95 40.67 25.84
N ASP A 444 0.88 39.37 26.14
CA ASP A 444 1.87 38.63 26.96
C ASP A 444 2.25 37.32 26.25
N PRO A 445 3.18 37.39 25.27
CA PRO A 445 3.51 36.27 24.39
C PRO A 445 3.88 34.98 25.12
N LEU A 446 4.63 35.05 26.22
CA LEU A 446 5.07 33.84 26.93
C LEU A 446 3.96 33.22 27.76
N ALA A 447 3.16 34.03 28.45
CA ALA A 447 2.01 33.51 29.21
C ALA A 447 0.99 32.86 28.27
N ASP A 448 0.71 33.50 27.13
CA ASP A 448 -0.17 32.97 26.10
C ASP A 448 0.40 31.70 25.46
N ALA A 449 1.69 31.67 25.11
CA ALA A 449 2.35 30.48 24.58
C ALA A 449 2.21 29.28 25.53
N ASN A 450 2.51 29.47 26.82
CA ASN A 450 2.36 28.43 27.83
C ASN A 450 0.92 27.91 27.92
N ARG A 451 -0.07 28.81 27.90
CA ARG A 451 -1.50 28.45 27.92
C ARG A 451 -1.93 27.69 26.66
N LEU A 452 -1.53 28.14 25.48
CA LEU A 452 -1.86 27.49 24.20
C LEU A 452 -1.21 26.12 24.08
N LEU A 453 0.08 26.00 24.42
CA LEU A 453 0.82 24.73 24.40
C LEU A 453 0.28 23.73 25.43
N ALA A 454 -0.23 24.19 26.58
CA ALA A 454 -0.88 23.32 27.56
C ALA A 454 -2.15 22.64 27.01
N ASN A 455 -2.82 23.24 26.03
CA ASN A 455 -3.98 22.66 25.35
C ASN A 455 -3.58 21.83 24.12
N ALA A 456 -2.65 22.32 23.30
CA ALA A 456 -2.30 21.69 22.03
C ALA A 456 -1.40 20.45 22.19
N LEU A 457 -0.37 20.50 23.04
CA LEU A 457 0.61 19.41 23.16
C LEU A 457 -0.02 18.08 23.61
N PRO A 458 -0.96 18.04 24.59
CA PRO A 458 -1.60 16.77 24.95
C PRO A 458 -2.38 16.11 23.81
N LYS A 459 -2.94 16.91 22.89
CA LYS A 459 -3.65 16.41 21.71
C LYS A 459 -2.67 15.91 20.65
N LEU A 460 -1.61 16.69 20.37
CA LEU A 460 -0.56 16.32 19.42
C LEU A 460 0.17 15.03 19.85
N PHE A 461 0.48 14.90 21.14
CA PHE A 461 1.22 13.75 21.68
C PHE A 461 0.29 12.61 22.14
N ARG A 462 -1.02 12.83 22.12
CA ARG A 462 -2.07 11.86 22.49
C ARG A 462 -1.90 11.30 23.92
N ARG A 463 -1.33 12.11 24.81
CA ARG A 463 -1.00 11.75 26.20
C ARG A 463 -0.92 12.98 27.09
N ARG A 464 -0.83 12.79 28.40
CA ARG A 464 -0.50 13.88 29.32
C ARG A 464 0.91 14.40 29.06
N VAL A 465 1.06 15.72 29.09
CA VAL A 465 2.34 16.40 28.92
C VAL A 465 2.69 17.10 30.23
N SER A 466 3.88 16.78 30.76
CA SER A 466 4.36 17.41 31.99
C SER A 466 4.70 18.88 31.75
N GLU A 467 4.68 19.67 32.82
CA GLU A 467 5.08 21.08 32.75
C GLU A 467 6.52 21.25 32.24
N ALA A 468 7.44 20.35 32.62
CA ALA A 468 8.82 20.38 32.15
C ALA A 468 8.93 20.17 30.62
N VAL A 469 8.19 19.22 30.06
CA VAL A 469 8.17 19.01 28.60
C VAL A 469 7.52 20.21 27.91
N ARG A 470 6.42 20.74 28.45
CA ARG A 470 5.78 21.95 27.90
C ARG A 470 6.73 23.15 27.90
N GLN A 471 7.51 23.33 28.96
CA GLN A 471 8.45 24.43 29.09
C GLN A 471 9.49 24.41 27.96
N GLN A 472 9.96 23.24 27.52
CA GLN A 472 10.89 23.13 26.39
C GLN A 472 10.32 23.74 25.10
N TYR A 473 9.02 23.61 24.86
CA TYR A 473 8.36 24.25 23.71
C TYR A 473 8.12 25.74 23.92
N VAL A 474 7.87 26.19 25.15
CA VAL A 474 7.82 27.61 25.49
C VAL A 474 9.19 28.27 25.27
N ASP A 475 10.28 27.57 25.58
CA ASP A 475 11.64 28.06 25.36
C ASP A 475 11.95 28.22 23.86
N ILE A 476 11.40 27.37 22.99
CA ILE A 476 11.45 27.56 21.53
C ILE A 476 10.76 28.88 21.15
N VAL A 477 9.58 29.15 21.68
CA VAL A 477 8.85 30.40 21.40
C VAL A 477 9.67 31.60 21.87
N GLN A 478 10.21 31.56 23.10
CA GLN A 478 11.06 32.62 23.63
C GLN A 478 12.26 32.90 22.72
N ALA A 479 12.97 31.86 22.30
CA ALA A 479 14.15 32.00 21.44
C ALA A 479 13.80 32.63 20.08
N ARG A 480 12.61 32.34 19.53
CA ARG A 480 12.14 32.96 18.27
C ARG A 480 11.71 34.41 18.45
N LEU A 481 11.03 34.74 19.55
CA LEU A 481 10.72 36.12 19.90
C LEU A 481 11.99 36.96 20.08
N ASP A 482 13.01 36.43 20.78
CA ASP A 482 14.32 37.08 20.94
C ASP A 482 15.07 37.27 19.61
N ALA A 483 14.82 36.38 18.63
CA ALA A 483 15.34 36.49 17.27
C ALA A 483 14.58 37.52 16.41
N GLY A 484 13.53 38.15 16.94
CA GLY A 484 12.74 39.18 16.25
C GLY A 484 11.50 38.65 15.52
N ASP A 485 11.13 37.37 15.65
CA ASP A 485 9.90 36.88 15.03
C ASP A 485 8.64 37.46 15.71
N CYS A 486 7.57 37.67 14.93
CA CYS A 486 6.26 37.91 15.53
C CYS A 486 5.77 36.69 16.31
N PHE A 487 4.80 36.90 17.21
CA PHE A 487 4.27 35.84 18.09
C PHE A 487 3.78 34.60 17.31
N GLU A 488 3.06 34.80 16.21
CA GLU A 488 2.56 33.72 15.38
C GLU A 488 3.68 32.86 14.77
N LEU A 489 4.74 33.48 14.25
CA LEU A 489 5.91 32.76 13.72
C LEU A 489 6.64 31.99 14.80
N ALA A 490 6.80 32.58 15.98
CA ALA A 490 7.41 31.92 17.13
C ALA A 490 6.61 30.67 17.56
N MET A 491 5.28 30.79 17.63
CA MET A 491 4.38 29.66 17.91
C MET A 491 4.38 28.62 16.79
N ARG A 492 4.40 29.04 15.52
CA ARG A 492 4.50 28.14 14.36
C ARG A 492 5.73 27.24 14.47
N MET A 493 6.87 27.77 14.91
CA MET A 493 8.08 26.97 15.11
C MET A 493 7.92 25.91 16.22
N ALA A 494 7.25 26.26 17.33
CA ALA A 494 6.96 25.31 18.39
C ALA A 494 6.03 24.17 17.91
N TYR A 495 4.97 24.48 17.17
CA TYR A 495 4.06 23.47 16.61
C TYR A 495 4.71 22.59 15.56
N ARG A 496 5.47 23.19 14.64
CA ARG A 496 6.28 22.47 13.66
C ARG A 496 7.22 21.48 14.34
N SER A 497 7.90 21.91 15.41
CA SER A 497 8.80 21.06 16.19
C SER A 497 8.06 19.94 16.93
N ALA A 498 6.85 20.20 17.44
CA ALA A 498 6.01 19.19 18.07
C ALA A 498 5.58 18.11 17.07
N MET A 499 5.15 18.48 15.86
CA MET A 499 4.64 17.56 14.84
C MET A 499 5.69 16.61 14.24
N VAL A 500 6.97 16.91 14.42
CA VAL A 500 8.09 16.04 13.98
C VAL A 500 8.86 15.42 15.15
N SER A 501 8.39 15.64 16.38
CA SER A 501 9.02 15.08 17.58
C SER A 501 8.74 13.58 17.69
N LEU A 502 9.54 12.88 18.50
CA LEU A 502 9.31 11.46 18.80
C LEU A 502 7.92 11.23 19.42
N ASP A 503 7.46 12.15 20.27
CA ASP A 503 6.15 12.07 20.92
C ASP A 503 4.97 12.16 19.93
N PHE A 504 5.19 12.81 18.79
CA PHE A 504 4.20 12.85 17.71
C PHE A 504 4.38 11.70 16.71
N LEU A 505 5.60 11.38 16.31
CA LEU A 505 5.88 10.43 15.25
C LEU A 505 5.83 8.97 15.70
N TYR A 506 5.90 8.68 17.00
CA TYR A 506 5.94 7.31 17.51
C TYR A 506 4.80 7.01 18.47
N HIS A 507 4.35 5.76 18.43
CA HIS A 507 3.67 5.14 19.56
C HIS A 507 4.72 4.80 20.61
N VAL A 508 4.45 5.22 21.84
CA VAL A 508 5.16 4.71 23.01
C VAL A 508 4.44 3.42 23.39
N ASP A 509 5.02 2.26 23.04
CA ASP A 509 4.48 0.96 23.41
C ASP A 509 4.78 0.70 24.90
N ASP A 510 3.73 0.41 25.66
CA ASP A 510 3.76 0.10 27.09
C ASP A 510 3.60 -1.42 27.35
N SER A 511 3.47 -2.24 26.30
CA SER A 511 3.22 -3.69 26.42
C SER A 511 4.32 -4.44 27.17
N VAL A 512 5.51 -3.84 27.28
CA VAL A 512 6.58 -4.26 28.18
C VAL A 512 6.86 -3.13 29.16
N PRO A 513 6.41 -3.25 30.42
CA PRO A 513 6.75 -2.29 31.46
C PRO A 513 8.27 -2.15 31.59
N ALA A 514 8.80 -0.92 31.57
CA ALA A 514 10.23 -0.66 31.84
C ALA A 514 10.67 -1.16 33.23
N GLU A 515 9.71 -1.32 34.15
CA GLU A 515 9.87 -1.99 35.43
C GLU A 515 8.70 -2.97 35.66
N PRO A 516 8.94 -4.17 36.24
CA PRO A 516 7.90 -5.17 36.54
C PRO A 516 6.72 -4.67 37.40
N ALA A 517 6.85 -3.50 38.02
CA ALA A 517 5.84 -2.87 38.87
C ALA A 517 5.17 -1.64 38.24
N ALA A 518 5.54 -1.23 37.02
CA ALA A 518 4.93 -0.09 36.36
C ALA A 518 3.52 -0.45 35.85
N LYS A 519 2.54 0.35 36.25
CA LYS A 519 1.15 0.18 35.81
C LYS A 519 1.06 0.37 34.29
N PRO A 520 0.36 -0.50 33.55
CA PRO A 520 0.11 -0.30 32.12
C PRO A 520 -0.52 1.08 31.84
N ASP A 521 -0.12 1.71 30.75
CA ASP A 521 -0.55 3.05 30.36
C ASP A 521 -1.87 2.99 29.58
N ASP A 522 -2.95 3.49 30.17
CA ASP A 522 -4.25 3.52 29.48
C ASP A 522 -4.26 4.44 28.25
N TYR A 523 -3.35 5.43 28.15
CA TYR A 523 -3.21 6.25 26.94
C TYR A 523 -2.62 5.44 25.78
N ALA A 524 -1.68 4.54 26.06
CA ALA A 524 -1.13 3.63 25.07
C ALA A 524 -2.22 2.65 24.57
N LEU A 525 -3.06 2.12 25.47
CA LEU A 525 -4.22 1.31 25.08
C LEU A 525 -5.22 2.11 24.22
N ALA A 526 -5.54 3.36 24.61
CA ALA A 526 -6.43 4.22 23.82
C ALA A 526 -5.87 4.47 22.40
N CYS A 527 -4.57 4.72 22.28
CA CYS A 527 -3.91 4.86 20.99
C CYS A 527 -3.94 3.54 20.21
N ARG A 528 -3.56 2.41 20.82
CA ARG A 528 -3.59 1.10 20.15
C ARG A 528 -4.98 0.78 19.59
N LEU A 529 -6.03 1.09 20.37
CA LEU A 529 -7.43 0.94 19.94
C LEU A 529 -7.80 1.88 18.78
N SER A 530 -7.44 3.17 18.87
CA SER A 530 -7.76 4.16 17.82
C SER A 530 -7.01 3.91 16.51
N TYR A 531 -5.73 3.54 16.58
CA TYR A 531 -4.93 3.24 15.40
C TYR A 531 -5.23 1.86 14.82
N PHE A 532 -5.81 0.93 15.61
CA PHE A 532 -6.36 -0.29 15.06
C PHE A 532 -7.65 -0.03 14.28
N LEU A 533 -8.65 0.61 14.89
CA LEU A 533 -9.98 0.69 14.31
C LEU A 533 -10.21 1.91 13.42
N TRP A 534 -9.47 3.01 13.62
CA TRP A 534 -9.67 4.28 12.90
C TRP A 534 -8.41 4.79 12.17
N ASN A 535 -7.26 4.11 12.29
CA ASN A 535 -5.98 4.55 11.72
C ASN A 535 -5.61 6.00 12.05
N SER A 536 -5.96 6.47 13.25
CA SER A 536 -5.82 7.85 13.67
C SER A 536 -5.77 7.99 15.19
N ALA A 537 -5.55 9.21 15.68
CA ALA A 537 -5.52 9.55 17.09
C ALA A 537 -6.84 9.21 17.82
N PRO A 538 -6.78 8.91 19.13
CA PRO A 538 -7.97 8.68 19.93
C PRO A 538 -8.80 9.97 20.04
N ASP A 539 -10.12 9.82 20.05
CA ASP A 539 -11.02 10.94 20.32
C ASP A 539 -10.99 11.36 21.80
N GLU A 540 -11.59 12.52 22.09
CA GLU A 540 -11.59 13.08 23.44
C GLU A 540 -12.19 12.11 24.47
N ARG A 541 -13.20 11.33 24.08
CA ARG A 541 -13.84 10.34 24.95
C ARG A 541 -12.88 9.22 25.34
N LEU A 542 -12.16 8.62 24.39
CA LEU A 542 -11.14 7.61 24.68
C LEU A 542 -10.01 8.18 25.57
N VAL A 543 -9.56 9.40 25.27
CA VAL A 543 -8.54 10.10 26.07
C VAL A 543 -9.02 10.33 27.51
N GLN A 544 -10.30 10.67 27.71
CA GLN A 544 -10.89 10.84 29.05
C GLN A 544 -11.02 9.51 29.81
N LEU A 545 -11.45 8.44 29.15
CA LEU A 545 -11.53 7.10 29.76
C LEU A 545 -10.15 6.57 30.14
N ALA A 546 -9.13 6.86 29.33
CA ALA A 546 -7.75 6.57 29.68
C ALA A 546 -7.27 7.42 30.86
N ALA A 547 -7.62 8.71 30.88
CA ALA A 547 -7.27 9.61 31.97
C ALA A 547 -7.86 9.21 33.33
N SER A 548 -9.05 8.59 33.35
CA SER A 548 -9.72 8.11 34.56
C SER A 548 -9.33 6.68 34.95
N GLY A 549 -8.64 5.93 34.07
CA GLY A 549 -8.29 4.53 34.30
C GLY A 549 -9.46 3.56 34.11
N GLU A 550 -10.54 3.99 33.43
CA GLU A 550 -11.73 3.18 33.21
C GLU A 550 -11.70 2.36 31.92
N LEU A 551 -10.83 2.73 30.96
CA LEU A 551 -10.81 2.13 29.63
C LEU A 551 -10.55 0.62 29.65
N ARG A 552 -9.73 0.13 30.59
CA ARG A 552 -9.38 -1.30 30.73
C ARG A 552 -10.51 -2.17 31.28
N ARG A 553 -11.60 -1.58 31.78
CA ARG A 553 -12.74 -2.38 32.27
C ARG A 553 -13.38 -3.09 31.09
N PRO A 554 -13.57 -4.43 31.12
CA PRO A 554 -14.02 -5.20 29.96
C PRO A 554 -15.31 -4.66 29.32
N GLU A 555 -16.28 -4.24 30.13
CA GLU A 555 -17.55 -3.70 29.65
C GLU A 555 -17.41 -2.31 29.00
N VAL A 556 -16.45 -1.49 29.46
CA VAL A 556 -16.15 -0.18 28.86
C VAL A 556 -15.42 -0.37 27.54
N LEU A 557 -14.38 -1.22 27.54
CA LEU A 557 -13.60 -1.52 26.34
C LEU A 557 -14.50 -2.06 25.24
N HIS A 558 -15.36 -3.03 25.56
CA HIS A 558 -16.34 -3.59 24.62
C HIS A 558 -17.28 -2.50 24.07
N ALA A 559 -17.84 -1.65 24.93
CA ALA A 559 -18.73 -0.57 24.51
C ALA A 559 -18.04 0.47 23.60
N GLU A 560 -16.76 0.77 23.85
CA GLU A 560 -15.99 1.67 23.00
C GLU A 560 -15.66 1.04 21.65
N VAL A 561 -15.28 -0.25 21.59
CA VAL A 561 -15.11 -0.98 20.32
C VAL A 561 -16.40 -0.92 19.49
N GLU A 562 -17.55 -1.21 20.10
CA GLU A 562 -18.86 -1.15 19.45
C GLU A 562 -19.19 0.23 18.88
N ARG A 563 -18.89 1.29 19.64
CA ARG A 563 -19.07 2.67 19.19
C ARG A 563 -18.16 3.00 18.02
N MET A 564 -16.89 2.58 18.10
CA MET A 564 -15.89 2.88 17.08
C MET A 564 -16.17 2.15 15.77
N LEU A 565 -16.61 0.88 15.83
CA LEU A 565 -17.00 0.10 14.65
C LEU A 565 -18.20 0.70 13.90
N LYS A 566 -19.13 1.36 14.61
CA LYS A 566 -20.28 2.07 14.01
C LYS A 566 -19.93 3.44 13.45
N HIS A 567 -18.75 3.97 13.78
CA HIS A 567 -18.31 5.29 13.33
C HIS A 567 -17.78 5.22 11.88
N PRO A 568 -18.01 6.24 11.03
CA PRO A 568 -17.48 6.25 9.65
C PRO A 568 -15.96 6.04 9.53
N HIS A 569 -15.19 6.38 10.56
CA HIS A 569 -13.74 6.13 10.58
C HIS A 569 -13.37 4.64 10.58
N ALA A 570 -14.27 3.73 11.00
CA ALA A 570 -14.03 2.28 10.92
C ALA A 570 -13.75 1.81 9.49
N LYS A 571 -14.24 2.55 8.48
CA LYS A 571 -13.91 2.30 7.08
C LYS A 571 -12.40 2.38 6.81
N ARG A 572 -11.66 3.23 7.51
CA ARG A 572 -10.20 3.33 7.36
C ARG A 572 -9.51 2.02 7.74
N PHE A 573 -9.95 1.36 8.82
CA PHE A 573 -9.48 0.04 9.19
C PHE A 573 -9.76 -0.98 8.08
N VAL A 574 -11.01 -1.08 7.62
CA VAL A 574 -11.40 -2.03 6.56
C VAL A 574 -10.57 -1.80 5.29
N ASP A 575 -10.44 -0.55 4.85
CA ASP A 575 -9.76 -0.21 3.60
C ASP A 575 -8.25 -0.47 3.66
N ASP A 576 -7.60 -0.18 4.80
CA ASP A 576 -6.16 -0.35 5.01
C ASP A 576 -5.79 -1.79 5.35
N PHE A 577 -6.51 -2.43 6.28
CA PHE A 577 -6.29 -3.83 6.63
C PHE A 577 -6.43 -4.75 5.43
N LEU A 578 -7.47 -4.61 4.61
CA LEU A 578 -7.65 -5.42 3.39
C LEU A 578 -6.68 -5.00 2.28
N GLY A 579 -6.31 -3.72 2.22
CA GLY A 579 -5.26 -3.19 1.35
C GLY A 579 -3.97 -3.98 1.48
N GLN A 580 -3.56 -4.27 2.72
CA GLN A 580 -2.32 -4.95 3.07
C GLN A 580 -2.49 -6.48 3.15
N TRP A 581 -3.51 -6.96 3.88
CA TRP A 581 -3.75 -8.39 4.08
C TRP A 581 -4.13 -9.11 2.79
N LEU A 582 -4.99 -8.53 1.95
CA LEU A 582 -5.42 -9.14 0.68
C LEU A 582 -4.73 -8.51 -0.53
N LYS A 583 -3.73 -7.64 -0.31
CA LYS A 583 -2.99 -6.92 -1.36
C LYS A 583 -3.87 -6.07 -2.29
N LEU A 584 -4.98 -5.52 -1.80
CA LEU A 584 -5.88 -4.72 -2.64
C LEU A 584 -5.22 -3.43 -3.18
N TYR A 585 -4.12 -2.97 -2.58
CA TYR A 585 -3.31 -1.87 -3.15
C TYR A 585 -2.64 -2.23 -4.48
N ASP A 586 -2.37 -3.51 -4.71
CA ASP A 586 -1.78 -4.02 -5.94
C ASP A 586 -2.81 -4.22 -7.07
N ILE A 587 -4.08 -3.84 -6.85
CA ILE A 587 -5.13 -4.03 -7.84
C ILE A 587 -4.78 -3.39 -9.19
N ALA A 588 -4.02 -2.30 -9.21
CA ALA A 588 -3.59 -1.61 -10.43
C ALA A 588 -2.16 -1.99 -10.89
N ALA A 589 -1.49 -2.95 -10.23
CA ALA A 589 -0.11 -3.31 -10.53
C ALA A 589 0.06 -3.98 -11.92
N THR A 590 -1.01 -4.56 -12.45
CA THR A 590 -1.04 -5.16 -13.79
C THR A 590 -2.29 -4.75 -14.54
N ASP A 591 -2.13 -4.37 -15.81
CA ASP A 591 -3.26 -4.11 -16.71
C ASP A 591 -3.62 -5.35 -17.53
N PRO A 592 -4.90 -5.76 -17.54
CA PRO A 592 -5.38 -6.80 -18.44
C PRO A 592 -5.15 -6.44 -19.91
N ASP A 593 -4.72 -7.41 -20.71
CA ASP A 593 -4.52 -7.21 -22.14
C ASP A 593 -5.86 -6.87 -22.81
N LYS A 594 -5.92 -5.71 -23.48
CA LYS A 594 -7.15 -5.18 -24.07
C LYS A 594 -7.68 -6.02 -25.24
N LYS A 595 -6.90 -6.92 -25.85
CA LYS A 595 -7.39 -7.83 -26.89
C LYS A 595 -8.05 -9.06 -26.28
N LEU A 596 -7.52 -9.56 -25.17
CA LEU A 596 -8.06 -10.70 -24.43
C LEU A 596 -9.25 -10.31 -23.53
N TYR A 597 -9.21 -9.13 -22.92
CA TYR A 597 -10.18 -8.64 -21.94
C TYR A 597 -10.68 -7.22 -22.28
N PRO A 598 -11.25 -7.00 -23.48
CA PRO A 598 -11.70 -5.67 -23.92
C PRO A 598 -12.83 -5.07 -23.08
N GLU A 599 -13.53 -5.88 -22.27
CA GLU A 599 -14.58 -5.46 -21.35
C GLU A 599 -14.08 -4.91 -20.01
N PHE A 600 -12.79 -5.06 -19.72
CA PHE A 600 -12.17 -4.51 -18.52
C PHE A 600 -12.13 -2.98 -18.59
N SER A 601 -12.49 -2.32 -17.49
CA SER A 601 -12.42 -0.87 -17.37
C SER A 601 -12.02 -0.45 -15.95
N PRO A 602 -11.50 0.77 -15.73
CA PRO A 602 -11.22 1.26 -14.38
C PRO A 602 -12.46 1.21 -13.48
N TYR A 603 -13.64 1.52 -14.02
CA TYR A 603 -14.89 1.34 -13.26
C TYR A 603 -15.11 -0.11 -12.81
N LEU A 604 -14.83 -1.10 -13.64
CA LEU A 604 -14.92 -2.50 -13.20
C LEU A 604 -13.93 -2.77 -12.07
N GLN A 605 -12.68 -2.31 -12.20
CA GLN A 605 -11.64 -2.47 -11.16
C GLN A 605 -12.07 -1.88 -9.82
N ASP A 606 -12.60 -0.66 -9.81
CA ASP A 606 -13.08 0.00 -8.61
C ASP A 606 -14.27 -0.77 -7.99
N CYS A 607 -15.15 -1.34 -8.82
CA CYS A 607 -16.23 -2.22 -8.34
C CYS A 607 -15.69 -3.50 -7.68
N MET A 608 -14.62 -4.10 -8.21
CA MET A 608 -14.00 -5.30 -7.63
C MET A 608 -13.49 -5.03 -6.21
N VAL A 609 -12.81 -3.89 -6.01
CA VAL A 609 -12.30 -3.50 -4.68
C VAL A 609 -13.45 -3.15 -3.74
N ALA A 610 -14.49 -2.47 -4.25
CA ALA A 610 -15.67 -2.13 -3.48
C ALA A 610 -16.44 -3.37 -3.00
N GLU A 611 -16.54 -4.43 -3.81
CA GLU A 611 -17.10 -5.72 -3.40
C GLU A 611 -16.36 -6.27 -2.18
N THR A 612 -15.02 -6.41 -2.25
CA THR A 612 -14.24 -7.03 -1.17
C THR A 612 -14.36 -6.26 0.14
N ARG A 613 -14.29 -4.93 0.08
CA ARG A 613 -14.45 -4.07 1.27
C ARG A 613 -15.84 -4.17 1.86
N ALA A 614 -16.89 -4.07 1.04
CA ALA A 614 -18.27 -4.21 1.50
C ALA A 614 -18.57 -5.61 2.03
N TYR A 615 -17.96 -6.64 1.44
CA TYR A 615 -18.12 -8.04 1.86
C TYR A 615 -17.54 -8.26 3.25
N PHE A 616 -16.29 -7.85 3.49
CA PHE A 616 -15.70 -7.96 4.81
C PHE A 616 -16.42 -7.12 5.87
N GLN A 617 -16.88 -5.92 5.48
CA GLN A 617 -17.70 -5.09 6.36
C GLN A 617 -19.01 -5.79 6.74
N GLU A 618 -19.69 -6.46 5.81
CA GLU A 618 -20.88 -7.27 6.11
C GLU A 618 -20.55 -8.44 7.07
N LEU A 619 -19.41 -9.13 6.89
CA LEU A 619 -18.98 -10.19 7.81
C LEU A 619 -18.80 -9.64 9.24
N LEU A 620 -18.22 -8.46 9.37
CA LEU A 620 -17.98 -7.81 10.66
C LEU A 620 -19.27 -7.25 11.28
N GLU A 621 -20.15 -6.64 10.49
CA GLU A 621 -21.38 -6.04 10.98
C GLU A 621 -22.39 -7.09 11.43
N GLN A 622 -22.51 -8.19 10.68
CA GLN A 622 -23.43 -9.29 10.97
C GLN A 622 -22.81 -10.39 11.84
N ASP A 623 -21.53 -10.25 12.22
CA ASP A 623 -20.75 -11.23 12.98
C ASP A 623 -20.82 -12.65 12.39
N LEU A 624 -20.63 -12.76 11.07
CA LEU A 624 -20.72 -14.03 10.37
C LEU A 624 -19.53 -14.93 10.70
N ASP A 625 -19.78 -16.24 10.70
CA ASP A 625 -18.77 -17.27 10.92
C ASP A 625 -17.62 -17.14 9.91
N VAL A 626 -16.39 -17.36 10.37
CA VAL A 626 -15.19 -17.17 9.54
C VAL A 626 -15.15 -18.04 8.29
N SER A 627 -15.91 -19.14 8.21
CA SER A 627 -16.02 -19.96 6.99
C SER A 627 -16.53 -19.15 5.79
N HIS A 628 -17.25 -18.04 6.02
CA HIS A 628 -17.65 -17.10 4.99
C HIS A 628 -16.45 -16.48 4.23
N LEU A 629 -15.25 -16.44 4.81
CA LEU A 629 -14.05 -16.03 4.07
C LEU A 629 -13.80 -16.92 2.83
N LEU A 630 -14.14 -18.21 2.90
CA LEU A 630 -13.95 -19.14 1.78
C LEU A 630 -15.25 -19.48 1.07
N LYS A 631 -16.38 -19.57 1.77
CA LYS A 631 -17.65 -20.05 1.21
C LYS A 631 -18.83 -19.23 1.73
N SER A 632 -19.59 -18.64 0.83
CA SER A 632 -20.70 -17.74 1.17
C SER A 632 -21.94 -18.06 0.34
N ASP A 633 -23.11 -17.77 0.89
CA ASP A 633 -24.42 -17.84 0.24
C ASP A 633 -24.91 -16.48 -0.28
N PHE A 634 -24.03 -15.47 -0.29
CA PHE A 634 -24.30 -14.14 -0.82
C PHE A 634 -23.03 -13.49 -1.40
N LEU A 635 -23.24 -12.46 -2.21
CA LEU A 635 -22.23 -11.59 -2.82
C LEU A 635 -22.55 -10.11 -2.52
N MET A 636 -21.55 -9.23 -2.67
CA MET A 636 -21.74 -7.78 -2.54
C MET A 636 -21.55 -7.11 -3.89
N LEU A 637 -22.65 -6.75 -4.56
CA LEU A 637 -22.63 -6.38 -5.97
C LEU A 637 -23.27 -5.02 -6.22
N ASN A 638 -22.72 -4.29 -7.19
CA ASN A 638 -23.42 -3.26 -7.94
C ASN A 638 -23.68 -3.74 -9.38
N GLN A 639 -24.33 -2.92 -10.21
CA GLN A 639 -24.71 -3.32 -11.57
C GLN A 639 -23.50 -3.71 -12.44
N LYS A 640 -22.39 -2.97 -12.39
CA LYS A 640 -21.21 -3.23 -13.25
C LYS A 640 -20.61 -4.60 -12.94
N LEU A 641 -20.49 -4.92 -11.65
CA LEU A 641 -19.93 -6.21 -11.22
C LEU A 641 -20.93 -7.36 -11.41
N ALA A 642 -22.22 -7.12 -11.18
CA ALA A 642 -23.25 -8.12 -11.47
C ALA A 642 -23.30 -8.51 -12.95
N THR A 643 -23.19 -7.54 -13.87
CA THR A 643 -23.04 -7.80 -15.30
C THR A 643 -21.79 -8.63 -15.60
N HIS A 644 -20.64 -8.29 -14.98
CA HIS A 644 -19.40 -9.04 -15.14
C HIS A 644 -19.52 -10.49 -14.61
N TYR A 645 -20.32 -10.71 -13.57
CA TYR A 645 -20.58 -12.04 -13.00
C TYR A 645 -21.73 -12.81 -13.67
N GLY A 646 -22.48 -12.18 -14.59
CA GLY A 646 -23.65 -12.78 -15.22
C GLY A 646 -24.86 -12.91 -14.28
N ILE A 647 -24.97 -12.05 -13.28
CA ILE A 647 -26.06 -12.04 -12.29
C ILE A 647 -27.09 -10.97 -12.68
N PRO A 648 -28.35 -11.35 -12.98
CA PRO A 648 -29.38 -10.39 -13.39
C PRO A 648 -29.93 -9.57 -12.20
N ASP A 649 -30.82 -8.64 -12.50
CA ASP A 649 -31.66 -7.90 -11.54
C ASP A 649 -30.94 -6.99 -10.52
N VAL A 650 -29.64 -6.72 -10.70
CA VAL A 650 -28.89 -5.72 -9.93
C VAL A 650 -28.73 -4.43 -10.75
N THR A 651 -29.22 -3.31 -10.23
CA THR A 651 -29.21 -2.02 -10.93
C THR A 651 -28.59 -0.89 -10.11
N GLY A 652 -27.88 0.02 -10.78
CA GLY A 652 -27.21 1.19 -10.20
C GLY A 652 -25.81 0.95 -9.63
N THR A 653 -25.18 2.03 -9.17
CA THR A 653 -23.78 2.10 -8.73
C THR A 653 -23.55 1.58 -7.31
N GLN A 654 -24.60 1.51 -6.50
CA GLN A 654 -24.52 1.13 -5.09
C GLN A 654 -24.30 -0.37 -4.91
N VAL A 655 -23.25 -0.72 -4.17
CA VAL A 655 -22.96 -2.10 -3.75
C VAL A 655 -23.97 -2.55 -2.71
N ARG A 656 -24.49 -3.77 -2.85
CA ARG A 656 -25.48 -4.34 -1.93
C ARG A 656 -25.33 -5.85 -1.82
N ARG A 657 -25.84 -6.40 -0.71
CA ARG A 657 -25.96 -7.85 -0.52
C ARG A 657 -26.95 -8.45 -1.53
N VAL A 658 -26.50 -9.44 -2.27
CA VAL A 658 -27.28 -10.21 -3.24
C VAL A 658 -27.17 -11.69 -2.88
N PRO A 659 -28.30 -12.40 -2.65
CA PRO A 659 -28.27 -13.84 -2.43
C PRO A 659 -27.61 -14.57 -3.60
N LEU A 660 -26.80 -15.57 -3.31
CA LEU A 660 -26.08 -16.34 -4.32
C LEU A 660 -27.09 -17.17 -5.14
N PRO A 661 -27.16 -17.00 -6.47
CA PRO A 661 -27.99 -17.85 -7.32
C PRO A 661 -27.56 -19.32 -7.24
N ALA A 662 -28.50 -20.27 -7.35
CA ALA A 662 -28.23 -21.70 -7.13
C ALA A 662 -27.11 -22.29 -8.01
N GLU A 663 -27.00 -21.84 -9.25
CA GLU A 663 -25.98 -22.30 -10.22
C GLU A 663 -24.73 -21.41 -10.25
N CYS A 664 -24.62 -20.41 -9.36
CA CYS A 664 -23.50 -19.49 -9.36
C CYS A 664 -22.27 -20.17 -8.74
N PRO A 665 -21.13 -20.25 -9.44
CA PRO A 665 -19.96 -20.94 -8.94
C PRO A 665 -19.17 -20.15 -7.89
N ARG A 666 -19.66 -18.98 -7.49
CA ARG A 666 -18.99 -18.02 -6.60
C ARG A 666 -19.41 -18.21 -5.15
N GLY A 667 -18.73 -17.51 -4.25
CA GLY A 667 -18.94 -17.50 -2.81
C GLY A 667 -17.60 -17.29 -2.10
N GLY A 668 -17.58 -16.45 -1.07
CA GLY A 668 -16.37 -16.13 -0.30
C GLY A 668 -15.33 -15.30 -1.08
N LEU A 669 -14.25 -14.92 -0.40
CA LEU A 669 -13.21 -14.02 -0.92
C LEU A 669 -12.46 -14.61 -2.12
N VAL A 670 -12.19 -15.92 -2.10
CA VAL A 670 -11.37 -16.60 -3.13
C VAL A 670 -11.97 -16.57 -4.54
N THR A 671 -13.28 -16.29 -4.66
CA THR A 671 -13.98 -16.21 -5.95
C THR A 671 -14.32 -14.77 -6.37
N GLN A 672 -13.86 -13.77 -5.61
CA GLN A 672 -14.04 -12.36 -5.96
C GLN A 672 -13.02 -11.92 -7.01
N ALA A 673 -13.45 -11.08 -7.95
CA ALA A 673 -12.62 -10.67 -9.08
C ALA A 673 -11.37 -9.87 -8.68
N SER A 674 -11.41 -9.13 -7.56
CA SER A 674 -10.24 -8.43 -7.02
C SER A 674 -9.09 -9.39 -6.72
N ILE A 675 -9.36 -10.46 -5.99
CA ILE A 675 -8.38 -11.50 -5.60
C ILE A 675 -7.88 -12.25 -6.84
N LEU A 676 -8.78 -12.60 -7.75
CA LEU A 676 -8.47 -13.31 -8.98
C LEU A 676 -7.61 -12.50 -9.94
N LYS A 677 -7.74 -11.16 -9.91
CA LYS A 677 -6.92 -10.22 -10.69
C LYS A 677 -5.54 -10.01 -10.08
N ILE A 678 -5.44 -9.79 -8.77
CA ILE A 678 -4.17 -9.56 -8.06
C ILE A 678 -3.23 -10.77 -8.18
N THR A 679 -3.80 -11.96 -8.37
CA THR A 679 -3.06 -13.22 -8.54
C THR A 679 -2.80 -13.60 -10.00
N ALA A 680 -2.95 -12.66 -10.94
CA ALA A 680 -2.73 -12.85 -12.38
C ALA A 680 -1.77 -11.78 -12.96
N ASN A 681 -1.25 -12.00 -14.18
CA ASN A 681 -0.25 -11.10 -14.81
C ASN A 681 -0.80 -10.28 -15.99
N GLY A 682 -2.12 -10.10 -16.07
CA GLY A 682 -2.79 -9.31 -17.12
C GLY A 682 -3.09 -10.06 -18.44
N THR A 683 -2.32 -11.10 -18.78
CA THR A 683 -2.56 -11.92 -20.00
C THR A 683 -2.99 -13.34 -19.66
N THR A 684 -2.38 -13.90 -18.60
CA THR A 684 -2.54 -15.29 -18.20
C THR A 684 -2.80 -15.39 -16.70
N THR A 685 -3.48 -16.47 -16.31
CA THR A 685 -3.61 -16.89 -14.91
C THR A 685 -2.46 -17.82 -14.55
N SER A 686 -2.20 -18.01 -13.25
CA SER A 686 -1.25 -19.02 -12.80
C SER A 686 -1.75 -19.67 -11.51
N PRO A 687 -1.87 -21.01 -11.45
CA PRO A 687 -2.27 -21.74 -10.25
C PRO A 687 -1.32 -21.50 -9.07
N VAL A 688 -0.02 -21.31 -9.32
CA VAL A 688 0.98 -21.23 -8.25
C VAL A 688 0.81 -19.96 -7.39
N PRO A 689 0.76 -18.73 -7.95
CA PRO A 689 0.43 -17.52 -7.17
C PRO A 689 -0.95 -17.58 -6.52
N ARG A 690 -1.96 -18.16 -7.19
CA ARG A 690 -3.32 -18.31 -6.64
C ARG A 690 -3.34 -19.22 -5.42
N GLY A 691 -2.71 -20.38 -5.52
CA GLY A 691 -2.61 -21.33 -4.42
C GLY A 691 -1.79 -20.80 -3.26
N ALA A 692 -0.64 -20.16 -3.55
CA ALA A 692 0.18 -19.49 -2.55
C ALA A 692 -0.60 -18.39 -1.81
N PHE A 693 -1.43 -17.61 -2.54
CA PHE A 693 -2.29 -16.60 -1.93
C PHE A 693 -3.30 -17.21 -0.95
N VAL A 694 -4.02 -18.27 -1.34
CA VAL A 694 -5.01 -18.92 -0.46
C VAL A 694 -4.32 -19.49 0.79
N LEU A 695 -3.18 -20.14 0.61
CA LEU A 695 -2.40 -20.75 1.68
C LEU A 695 -1.86 -19.73 2.68
N ASP A 696 -1.16 -18.69 2.22
CA ASP A 696 -0.59 -17.65 3.08
C ASP A 696 -1.69 -16.76 3.69
N ARG A 697 -2.55 -16.19 2.84
CA ARG A 697 -3.46 -15.11 3.27
C ARG A 697 -4.70 -15.63 3.96
N LEU A 698 -5.22 -16.81 3.62
CA LEU A 698 -6.48 -17.29 4.21
C LEU A 698 -6.26 -18.46 5.18
N LEU A 699 -5.47 -19.46 4.81
CA LEU A 699 -5.31 -20.68 5.61
C LEU A 699 -4.19 -20.60 6.66
N GLY A 700 -3.35 -19.57 6.65
CA GLY A 700 -2.23 -19.41 7.60
C GLY A 700 -1.12 -20.45 7.42
N GLN A 701 -0.98 -20.99 6.22
CA GLN A 701 -0.01 -22.04 5.86
C GLN A 701 0.90 -21.57 4.73
N PRO A 702 1.67 -20.49 4.89
CA PRO A 702 2.47 -19.92 3.81
C PRO A 702 3.42 -20.99 3.23
N PRO A 703 3.56 -21.07 1.88
CA PRO A 703 4.48 -22.00 1.27
C PRO A 703 5.92 -21.71 1.71
N GLU A 704 6.73 -22.75 1.90
CA GLU A 704 8.15 -22.57 2.22
C GLU A 704 8.87 -21.88 1.06
N PRO A 705 9.81 -20.96 1.33
CA PRO A 705 10.61 -20.35 0.28
C PRO A 705 11.44 -21.45 -0.42
N PRO A 706 11.71 -21.31 -1.73
CA PRO A 706 12.52 -22.27 -2.45
C PRO A 706 13.94 -22.35 -1.82
N PRO A 707 14.58 -23.54 -1.78
CA PRO A 707 15.94 -23.68 -1.26
C PRO A 707 16.92 -22.77 -2.00
N SER A 708 17.76 -22.05 -1.26
CA SER A 708 18.70 -21.05 -1.77
C SER A 708 19.82 -21.62 -2.64
N ASN A 709 19.99 -22.94 -2.67
CA ASN A 709 21.10 -23.67 -3.27
C ASN A 709 20.73 -24.49 -4.51
N VAL A 710 19.54 -24.29 -5.09
CA VAL A 710 19.10 -24.99 -6.30
C VAL A 710 18.85 -23.97 -7.40
N SER A 711 19.65 -24.00 -8.48
CA SER A 711 19.37 -23.25 -9.70
C SER A 711 17.95 -23.57 -10.17
N ALA A 712 17.19 -22.57 -10.61
CA ALA A 712 15.83 -22.79 -11.11
C ALA A 712 15.86 -23.90 -12.18
N ILE A 713 15.38 -25.09 -11.82
CA ILE A 713 15.30 -26.21 -12.74
C ILE A 713 14.16 -25.86 -13.69
N GLU A 714 14.50 -25.29 -14.84
CA GLU A 714 13.54 -25.14 -15.94
C GLU A 714 13.22 -26.55 -16.48
N PRO A 715 12.01 -27.08 -16.27
CA PRO A 715 11.65 -28.38 -16.81
C PRO A 715 11.50 -28.29 -18.33
N ASP A 716 11.73 -29.40 -19.01
CA ASP A 716 11.40 -29.52 -20.42
C ASP A 716 9.87 -29.48 -20.63
N VAL A 717 9.34 -28.30 -20.91
CA VAL A 717 7.90 -28.09 -21.19
C VAL A 717 7.51 -28.46 -22.63
N GLN A 718 8.41 -29.01 -23.46
CA GLN A 718 8.10 -29.32 -24.87
C GLN A 718 6.88 -30.25 -25.03
N GLY A 719 5.86 -29.80 -25.75
CA GLY A 719 4.60 -30.54 -25.95
C GLY A 719 3.55 -30.33 -24.85
N ALA A 720 3.83 -29.51 -23.83
CA ALA A 720 2.80 -29.04 -22.89
C ALA A 720 1.92 -27.99 -23.59
N THR A 721 0.60 -28.18 -23.57
CA THR A 721 -0.34 -27.28 -24.27
C THR A 721 -1.21 -26.46 -23.32
N THR A 722 -1.20 -26.82 -22.03
CA THR A 722 -1.91 -26.12 -20.96
C THR A 722 -0.97 -25.86 -19.77
N ILE A 723 -1.34 -24.93 -18.89
CA ILE A 723 -0.59 -24.67 -17.65
C ILE A 723 -0.57 -25.93 -16.75
N ARG A 724 -1.64 -26.74 -16.80
CA ARG A 724 -1.72 -28.03 -16.10
C ARG A 724 -0.64 -28.99 -16.59
N ASP A 725 -0.44 -29.11 -17.90
CA ASP A 725 0.61 -29.95 -18.48
C ASP A 725 2.01 -29.44 -18.09
N GLN A 726 2.19 -28.13 -18.05
CA GLN A 726 3.47 -27.51 -17.66
C GLN A 726 3.81 -27.80 -16.19
N LEU A 727 2.84 -27.63 -15.28
CA LEU A 727 3.03 -27.91 -13.85
C LEU A 727 3.20 -29.41 -13.57
N ALA A 728 2.46 -30.27 -14.28
CA ALA A 728 2.64 -31.72 -14.15
C ALA A 728 4.08 -32.14 -14.45
N LYS A 729 4.67 -31.61 -15.53
CA LYS A 729 6.09 -31.83 -15.86
C LYS A 729 7.05 -31.19 -14.86
N HIS A 730 6.72 -30.00 -14.34
CA HIS A 730 7.52 -29.36 -13.29
C HIS A 730 7.56 -30.20 -12.00
N ARG A 731 6.49 -30.94 -11.72
CA ARG A 731 6.36 -31.83 -10.55
C ARG A 731 7.02 -33.20 -10.72
N ASP A 732 7.56 -33.55 -11.88
CA ASP A 732 8.28 -34.82 -12.05
C ASP A 732 9.56 -34.86 -11.19
N ASN A 733 10.07 -33.70 -10.75
CA ASN A 733 11.12 -33.61 -9.76
C ASN A 733 10.56 -33.73 -8.33
N ALA A 734 11.05 -34.72 -7.56
CA ALA A 734 10.63 -34.97 -6.18
C ALA A 734 10.80 -33.75 -5.23
N LEU A 735 11.82 -32.91 -5.45
CA LEU A 735 12.03 -31.69 -4.66
C LEU A 735 10.90 -30.68 -4.90
N CYS A 736 10.53 -30.45 -6.17
CA CYS A 736 9.44 -29.55 -6.53
C CYS A 736 8.07 -30.12 -6.13
N ALA A 737 7.86 -31.43 -6.29
CA ALA A 737 6.60 -32.10 -5.97
C ALA A 737 6.16 -31.88 -4.52
N SER A 738 7.11 -31.87 -3.58
CA SER A 738 6.84 -31.71 -2.14
C SER A 738 6.10 -30.41 -1.79
N CYS A 739 6.47 -29.30 -2.45
CA CYS A 739 5.84 -28.00 -2.25
C CYS A 739 4.57 -27.87 -3.09
N HIS A 740 4.63 -28.28 -4.36
CA HIS A 740 3.51 -28.17 -5.30
C HIS A 740 2.30 -29.04 -4.92
N GLN A 741 2.50 -30.14 -4.18
CA GLN A 741 1.39 -30.94 -3.63
C GLN A 741 0.47 -30.11 -2.71
N LYS A 742 1.00 -29.08 -2.05
CA LYS A 742 0.23 -28.17 -1.19
C LYS A 742 -0.29 -26.95 -1.96
N ILE A 743 0.56 -26.38 -2.81
CA ILE A 743 0.30 -25.10 -3.49
C ILE A 743 -0.68 -25.26 -4.64
N ASP A 744 -0.49 -26.25 -5.49
CA ASP A 744 -1.24 -26.34 -6.75
C ASP A 744 -2.74 -26.59 -6.56
N PRO A 745 -3.22 -27.45 -5.63
CA PRO A 745 -4.64 -27.75 -5.52
C PRO A 745 -5.54 -26.51 -5.32
N PRO A 746 -5.33 -25.63 -4.33
CA PRO A 746 -6.12 -24.40 -4.22
C PRO A 746 -5.98 -23.50 -5.47
N GLY A 747 -4.82 -23.50 -6.11
CA GLY A 747 -4.59 -22.78 -7.36
C GLY A 747 -5.46 -23.30 -8.52
N PHE A 748 -5.51 -24.62 -8.71
CA PHE A 748 -6.30 -25.27 -9.74
C PHE A 748 -7.79 -25.05 -9.55
N ALA A 749 -8.29 -25.11 -8.31
CA ALA A 749 -9.69 -24.80 -8.01
C ALA A 749 -10.10 -23.42 -8.56
N LEU A 750 -9.19 -22.45 -8.53
CA LEU A 750 -9.43 -21.08 -8.99
C LEU A 750 -9.23 -20.88 -10.50
N GLU A 751 -8.69 -21.86 -11.24
CA GLU A 751 -8.50 -21.72 -12.69
C GLU A 751 -9.80 -21.66 -13.49
N ALA A 752 -10.94 -21.99 -12.86
CA ALA A 752 -12.27 -21.72 -13.38
C ALA A 752 -12.58 -20.22 -13.56
N PHE A 753 -11.69 -19.32 -13.13
CA PHE A 753 -11.82 -17.88 -13.31
C PHE A 753 -10.65 -17.29 -14.11
N ASP A 754 -10.95 -16.35 -15.00
CA ASP A 754 -10.00 -15.67 -15.86
C ASP A 754 -9.20 -14.56 -15.14
N VAL A 755 -8.37 -13.82 -15.89
CA VAL A 755 -7.49 -12.76 -15.36
C VAL A 755 -8.27 -11.61 -14.72
N ILE A 756 -9.49 -11.35 -15.16
CA ILE A 756 -10.33 -10.28 -14.61
C ILE A 756 -11.39 -10.85 -13.65
N GLY A 757 -11.28 -12.13 -13.29
CA GLY A 757 -12.18 -12.80 -12.38
C GLY A 757 -13.51 -13.25 -12.99
N GLY A 758 -13.64 -13.22 -14.32
CA GLY A 758 -14.79 -13.77 -15.05
C GLY A 758 -14.76 -15.30 -15.01
N PHE A 759 -15.93 -15.95 -14.86
CA PHE A 759 -16.00 -17.41 -14.90
C PHE A 759 -15.73 -17.93 -16.33
N ARG A 760 -14.96 -19.01 -16.44
CA ARG A 760 -14.58 -19.63 -17.72
C ARG A 760 -14.56 -21.15 -17.62
N THR A 761 -14.88 -21.80 -18.73
CA THR A 761 -14.65 -23.24 -18.96
C THR A 761 -13.52 -23.51 -19.94
N ARG A 762 -13.11 -22.50 -20.69
CA ARG A 762 -12.02 -22.54 -21.68
C ARG A 762 -11.14 -21.30 -21.56
N TYR A 763 -9.85 -21.44 -21.83
CA TYR A 763 -8.91 -20.32 -21.83
C TYR A 763 -9.18 -19.36 -23.00
N ARG A 764 -8.96 -18.05 -22.82
CA ARG A 764 -8.99 -17.09 -23.95
C ARG A 764 -7.67 -17.16 -24.72
N SER A 765 -7.73 -16.94 -26.04
CA SER A 765 -6.59 -16.98 -26.96
C SER A 765 -6.71 -15.87 -28.01
N ILE A 766 -5.58 -15.30 -28.44
CA ILE A 766 -5.52 -14.32 -29.55
C ILE A 766 -5.18 -14.98 -30.90
N GLY A 767 -4.90 -16.29 -30.91
CA GLY A 767 -4.50 -17.04 -32.10
C GLY A 767 -5.49 -18.15 -32.44
N GLU A 768 -5.12 -19.39 -32.13
CA GLU A 768 -5.97 -20.56 -32.36
C GLU A 768 -7.11 -20.67 -31.34
N GLY A 769 -8.23 -21.25 -31.79
CA GLY A 769 -9.41 -21.48 -30.96
C GLY A 769 -10.72 -21.28 -31.73
N ASP A 770 -11.81 -21.53 -31.03
CA ASP A 770 -13.17 -21.32 -31.53
C ASP A 770 -13.59 -19.87 -31.33
N PRO A 771 -14.52 -19.32 -32.14
CA PRO A 771 -15.10 -18.01 -31.89
C PRO A 771 -15.69 -17.91 -30.48
N ALA A 772 -15.39 -16.82 -29.77
CA ALA A 772 -15.97 -16.57 -28.46
C ALA A 772 -17.43 -16.10 -28.56
N GLU A 773 -18.27 -16.59 -27.67
CA GLU A 773 -19.62 -16.04 -27.47
C GLU A 773 -19.53 -14.64 -26.84
N ARG A 774 -20.50 -13.77 -27.15
CA ARG A 774 -20.52 -12.40 -26.61
C ARG A 774 -20.84 -12.34 -25.12
N GLY A 775 -21.68 -13.25 -24.63
CA GLY A 775 -22.16 -13.23 -23.25
C GLY A 775 -22.70 -11.85 -22.85
N ALA A 776 -22.24 -11.35 -21.70
CA ALA A 776 -22.61 -10.05 -21.15
C ALA A 776 -21.71 -8.88 -21.62
N ILE A 777 -20.78 -9.11 -22.54
CA ILE A 777 -19.90 -8.07 -23.08
C ILE A 777 -20.73 -7.10 -23.93
N ASP A 778 -20.59 -5.81 -23.65
CA ASP A 778 -21.35 -4.75 -24.32
C ASP A 778 -21.25 -4.88 -25.86
N PRO A 779 -22.38 -4.80 -26.60
CA PRO A 779 -22.39 -4.90 -28.07
C PRO A 779 -21.45 -3.93 -28.80
N PHE A 780 -21.15 -2.78 -28.19
CA PHE A 780 -20.24 -1.78 -28.74
C PHE A 780 -18.76 -2.16 -28.57
N ILE A 781 -18.47 -3.16 -27.75
CA ILE A 781 -17.12 -3.71 -27.58
C ILE A 781 -16.89 -4.81 -28.63
N GLY A 782 -15.82 -4.63 -29.40
CA GLY A 782 -15.35 -5.64 -30.35
C GLY A 782 -14.69 -6.82 -29.64
N ILE A 783 -15.05 -8.04 -30.04
CA ILE A 783 -14.46 -9.27 -29.48
C ILE A 783 -13.43 -9.78 -30.47
N GLY A 784 -12.16 -9.68 -30.09
CA GLY A 784 -11.03 -10.15 -30.90
C GLY A 784 -10.43 -11.49 -30.46
N PHE A 785 -10.77 -11.96 -29.26
CA PHE A 785 -10.26 -13.21 -28.70
C PHE A 785 -11.11 -14.43 -29.11
N ARG A 786 -10.53 -15.60 -28.92
CA ARG A 786 -11.08 -16.93 -29.19
C ARG A 786 -11.05 -17.80 -27.94
N LEU A 787 -11.80 -18.90 -27.96
CA LEU A 787 -11.80 -19.92 -26.92
C LEU A 787 -10.80 -21.03 -27.28
N GLY A 788 -9.75 -21.13 -26.47
CA GLY A 788 -8.68 -22.11 -26.56
C GLY A 788 -9.03 -23.45 -25.90
N LYS A 789 -8.10 -24.03 -25.14
CA LYS A 789 -8.27 -25.33 -24.47
C LYS A 789 -9.24 -25.26 -23.30
N ASP A 790 -9.78 -26.41 -22.90
CA ASP A 790 -10.60 -26.57 -21.69
C ASP A 790 -9.80 -26.31 -20.42
N VAL A 791 -10.48 -25.81 -19.41
CA VAL A 791 -9.96 -25.58 -18.06
C VAL A 791 -10.20 -26.84 -17.22
N ASP A 792 -9.14 -27.35 -16.59
CA ASP A 792 -9.23 -28.37 -15.55
C ASP A 792 -9.06 -27.71 -14.17
N ALA A 793 -10.16 -27.62 -13.42
CA ALA A 793 -10.19 -27.06 -12.07
C ALA A 793 -10.15 -28.13 -10.96
N SER A 794 -9.93 -29.39 -11.32
CA SER A 794 -9.87 -30.50 -10.36
C SER A 794 -8.52 -30.60 -9.66
N GLY A 795 -8.48 -31.19 -8.47
CA GLY A 795 -7.25 -31.40 -7.73
C GLY A 795 -7.38 -32.39 -6.58
N GLU A 796 -6.24 -32.70 -5.97
CA GLU A 796 -6.09 -33.60 -4.82
C GLU A 796 -5.30 -32.89 -3.72
N LEU A 797 -5.84 -32.87 -2.51
CA LEU A 797 -5.20 -32.27 -1.34
C LEU A 797 -4.17 -33.23 -0.72
N PRO A 798 -3.22 -32.72 0.11
CA PRO A 798 -2.20 -33.56 0.74
C PRO A 798 -2.71 -34.72 1.60
N ASP A 799 -3.96 -34.65 2.07
CA ASP A 799 -4.62 -35.70 2.85
C ASP A 799 -5.34 -36.76 1.98
N GLY A 800 -5.26 -36.64 0.65
CA GLY A 800 -5.86 -37.54 -0.32
C GLY A 800 -7.30 -37.21 -0.71
N GLN A 801 -7.90 -36.15 -0.15
CA GLN A 801 -9.22 -35.70 -0.58
C GLN A 801 -9.15 -35.06 -1.99
N THR A 802 -10.07 -35.46 -2.86
CA THR A 802 -10.15 -34.94 -4.24
C THR A 802 -11.35 -34.02 -4.42
N PHE A 803 -11.23 -33.01 -5.29
CA PHE A 803 -12.33 -32.14 -5.71
C PHE A 803 -12.35 -31.98 -7.23
N ALA A 804 -13.54 -31.84 -7.80
CA ALA A 804 -13.74 -31.61 -9.22
C ALA A 804 -13.80 -30.12 -9.61
N ASN A 805 -14.13 -29.24 -8.66
CA ASN A 805 -14.40 -27.82 -8.89
C ASN A 805 -14.18 -26.98 -7.63
N VAL A 806 -14.31 -25.65 -7.78
CA VAL A 806 -14.12 -24.69 -6.68
C VAL A 806 -15.10 -24.87 -5.53
N GLN A 807 -16.36 -25.24 -5.78
CA GLN A 807 -17.34 -25.42 -4.69
C GLN A 807 -16.97 -26.63 -3.83
N GLU A 808 -16.56 -27.74 -4.46
CA GLU A 808 -16.10 -28.93 -3.74
C GLU A 808 -14.83 -28.63 -2.93
N PHE A 809 -13.87 -27.90 -3.51
CA PHE A 809 -12.69 -27.41 -2.77
C PHE A 809 -13.10 -26.57 -1.56
N GLN A 810 -14.00 -25.60 -1.74
CA GLN A 810 -14.52 -24.76 -0.65
C GLN A 810 -15.19 -25.59 0.44
N ASN A 811 -16.02 -26.57 0.07
CA ASN A 811 -16.67 -27.47 1.04
C ASN A 811 -15.65 -28.19 1.90
N ILE A 812 -14.61 -28.77 1.28
CA ILE A 812 -13.54 -29.47 1.99
C ILE A 812 -12.79 -28.49 2.90
N ALA A 813 -12.35 -27.34 2.35
CA ALA A 813 -11.58 -26.34 3.08
C ALA A 813 -12.33 -25.72 4.27
N THR A 814 -13.66 -25.64 4.21
CA THR A 814 -14.50 -25.13 5.32
C THR A 814 -14.94 -26.19 6.32
N THR A 815 -14.58 -27.47 6.14
CA THR A 815 -14.94 -28.54 7.09
C THR A 815 -14.31 -28.30 8.47
N ASN A 816 -13.15 -27.63 8.53
CA ASN A 816 -12.52 -27.18 9.76
C ASN A 816 -12.17 -25.68 9.64
N SER A 817 -12.94 -24.81 10.30
CA SER A 817 -12.73 -23.36 10.28
C SER A 817 -11.66 -22.86 11.25
N ARG A 818 -11.10 -23.72 12.11
CA ARG A 818 -10.10 -23.32 13.12
C ARG A 818 -8.86 -22.66 12.51
N PRO A 819 -8.24 -23.17 11.43
CA PRO A 819 -7.10 -22.51 10.80
C PRO A 819 -7.43 -21.12 10.24
N LEU A 820 -8.67 -20.92 9.75
CA LEU A 820 -9.14 -19.61 9.28
C LEU A 820 -9.23 -18.61 10.44
N LEU A 821 -9.77 -19.04 11.60
CA LEU A 821 -9.82 -18.21 12.81
C LEU A 821 -8.42 -17.88 13.33
N GLU A 822 -7.54 -18.88 13.43
CA GLU A 822 -6.16 -18.70 13.91
C GLU A 822 -5.40 -17.70 13.04
N ASN A 823 -5.46 -17.86 11.71
CA ASN A 823 -4.81 -16.93 10.80
C ASN A 823 -5.43 -15.53 10.88
N LEU A 824 -6.76 -15.39 10.85
CA LEU A 824 -7.40 -14.08 10.95
C LEU A 824 -7.06 -13.37 12.28
N ALA A 825 -7.06 -14.10 13.39
CA ALA A 825 -6.65 -13.58 14.70
C ALA A 825 -5.20 -13.12 14.69
N GLN A 826 -4.29 -13.92 14.10
CA GLN A 826 -2.89 -13.53 13.93
C GLN A 826 -2.76 -12.26 13.09
N ARG A 827 -3.51 -12.13 11.98
CA ARG A 827 -3.51 -10.91 11.16
C ARG A 827 -4.03 -9.69 11.93
N PHE A 828 -5.09 -9.84 12.74
CA PHE A 828 -5.55 -8.78 13.63
C PHE A 828 -4.51 -8.40 14.68
N ILE A 829 -3.87 -9.37 15.32
CA ILE A 829 -2.82 -9.10 16.33
C ILE A 829 -1.66 -8.34 15.70
N VAL A 830 -1.11 -8.81 14.58
CA VAL A 830 0.02 -8.16 13.91
C VAL A 830 -0.34 -6.75 13.46
N TYR A 831 -1.49 -6.57 12.81
CA TYR A 831 -1.94 -5.26 12.33
C TYR A 831 -2.19 -4.27 13.48
N SER A 832 -2.82 -4.74 14.56
CA SER A 832 -3.28 -3.88 15.65
C SER A 832 -2.19 -3.52 16.68
N THR A 833 -1.22 -4.42 16.89
CA THR A 833 -0.14 -4.24 17.85
C THR A 833 1.19 -3.88 17.19
N GLY A 834 1.36 -4.16 15.90
CA GLY A 834 2.66 -4.11 15.22
C GLY A 834 3.62 -5.23 15.64
N GLN A 835 3.18 -6.19 16.46
CA GLN A 835 4.00 -7.30 16.93
C GLN A 835 3.63 -8.61 16.25
N THR A 836 4.65 -9.39 15.90
CA THR A 836 4.46 -10.77 15.45
C THR A 836 4.00 -11.65 16.60
N VAL A 837 3.12 -12.60 16.29
CA VAL A 837 2.75 -13.67 17.24
C VAL A 837 3.99 -14.53 17.46
N ARG A 838 4.51 -14.49 18.68
CA ARG A 838 5.70 -15.23 19.11
C ARG A 838 5.34 -16.64 19.54
N PHE A 839 6.36 -17.44 19.86
CA PHE A 839 6.13 -18.77 20.41
C PHE A 839 5.33 -18.71 21.73
N SER A 840 5.69 -17.79 22.63
CA SER A 840 5.04 -17.57 23.92
C SER A 840 3.58 -17.13 23.83
N ASP A 841 3.16 -16.60 22.68
CA ASP A 841 1.82 -16.05 22.49
C ASP A 841 0.80 -17.11 22.03
N ARG A 842 1.28 -18.29 21.60
CA ARG A 842 0.44 -19.36 21.04
C ARG A 842 -0.67 -19.84 21.99
N PRO A 843 -0.44 -20.01 23.31
CA PRO A 843 -1.52 -20.37 24.24
C PRO A 843 -2.61 -19.30 24.33
N ALA A 844 -2.22 -18.02 24.31
CA ALA A 844 -3.17 -16.90 24.34
C ALA A 844 -3.97 -16.82 23.02
N LEU A 845 -3.31 -17.02 21.87
CA LEU A 845 -3.96 -17.12 20.56
C LEU A 845 -4.96 -18.29 20.51
N ALA A 846 -4.57 -19.47 20.97
CA ALA A 846 -5.45 -20.64 21.04
C ALA A 846 -6.68 -20.35 21.91
N SER A 847 -6.50 -19.69 23.05
CA SER A 847 -7.60 -19.30 23.95
C SER A 847 -8.57 -18.30 23.30
N ILE A 848 -8.06 -17.31 22.54
CA ILE A 848 -8.89 -16.38 21.76
C ILE A 848 -9.75 -17.13 20.75
N VAL A 849 -9.15 -18.07 20.01
CA VAL A 849 -9.84 -18.88 19.00
C VAL A 849 -10.89 -19.79 19.63
N ASP A 850 -10.56 -20.47 20.73
CA ASP A 850 -11.48 -21.37 21.41
C ASP A 850 -12.69 -20.62 21.99
N ARG A 851 -12.50 -19.42 22.56
CA ARG A 851 -13.61 -18.56 23.03
C ARG A 851 -14.46 -18.03 21.89
N THR A 852 -13.86 -17.77 20.74
CA THR A 852 -14.58 -17.35 19.53
C THR A 852 -15.41 -18.51 18.96
N LEU A 853 -14.86 -19.72 18.89
CA LEU A 853 -15.57 -20.94 18.47
C LEU A 853 -16.75 -21.26 19.39
N ALA A 854 -16.60 -21.05 20.69
CA ALA A 854 -17.68 -21.20 21.66
C ALA A 854 -18.85 -20.21 21.42
N GLN A 855 -18.61 -19.15 20.65
CA GLN A 855 -19.56 -18.09 20.28
C GLN A 855 -19.88 -18.10 18.77
N ASN A 856 -19.86 -19.28 18.14
CA ASN A 856 -20.20 -19.51 16.72
C ASN A 856 -19.18 -19.00 15.69
N GLY A 857 -17.94 -18.67 16.07
CA GLY A 857 -16.87 -18.42 15.10
C GLY A 857 -16.92 -17.07 14.38
N GLY A 858 -17.69 -16.10 14.89
CA GLY A 858 -17.95 -14.82 14.23
C GLY A 858 -16.72 -13.89 14.12
N VAL A 859 -16.60 -13.15 13.00
CA VAL A 859 -15.48 -12.23 12.73
C VAL A 859 -15.42 -11.06 13.73
N ARG A 860 -16.57 -10.51 14.15
CA ARG A 860 -16.66 -9.41 15.12
C ARG A 860 -16.36 -9.91 16.52
N THR A 861 -16.87 -11.09 16.85
CA THR A 861 -16.53 -11.79 18.09
C THR A 861 -15.03 -12.01 18.17
N LEU A 862 -14.38 -12.49 17.10
CA LEU A 862 -12.92 -12.65 17.06
C LEU A 862 -12.18 -11.34 17.33
N LEU A 863 -12.63 -10.25 16.72
CA LEU A 863 -12.06 -8.91 16.92
C LEU A 863 -12.19 -8.47 18.39
N HIS A 864 -13.34 -8.70 19.03
CA HIS A 864 -13.52 -8.42 20.47
C HIS A 864 -12.61 -9.30 21.33
N GLU A 865 -12.50 -10.59 21.03
CA GLU A 865 -11.64 -11.52 21.78
C GLU A 865 -10.15 -11.16 21.66
N VAL A 866 -9.71 -10.67 20.50
CA VAL A 866 -8.37 -10.11 20.32
C VAL A 866 -8.19 -8.83 21.14
N ILE A 867 -9.11 -7.86 21.05
CA ILE A 867 -9.00 -6.58 21.77
C ILE A 867 -9.05 -6.76 23.29
N GLY A 868 -9.88 -7.67 23.79
CA GLY A 868 -9.98 -7.99 25.21
C GLY A 868 -8.81 -8.84 25.73
N SER A 869 -7.94 -9.32 24.85
CA SER A 869 -6.84 -10.22 25.24
C SER A 869 -5.67 -9.49 25.91
N PRO A 870 -4.85 -10.22 26.68
CA PRO A 870 -3.58 -9.72 27.19
C PRO A 870 -2.60 -9.28 26.08
N LEU A 871 -2.64 -9.96 24.92
CA LEU A 871 -1.81 -9.64 23.74
C LEU A 871 -2.10 -8.24 23.20
N PHE A 872 -3.36 -7.79 23.29
CA PHE A 872 -3.74 -6.45 22.86
C PHE A 872 -3.66 -5.43 23.99
N THR A 873 -4.08 -5.78 25.21
CA THR A 873 -4.17 -4.81 26.31
C THR A 873 -2.82 -4.53 26.99
N GLY A 874 -1.80 -5.37 26.82
CA GLY A 874 -0.48 -5.16 27.40
C GLY A 874 -0.40 -5.52 28.89
N GLY A 875 -0.90 -6.70 29.27
CA GLY A 875 -0.78 -7.26 30.61
C GLY A 875 -0.27 -8.69 30.59
N LEU A 876 0.48 -9.10 31.61
CA LEU A 876 0.75 -10.52 31.85
C LEU A 876 -0.53 -11.16 32.39
N ASP A 877 -1.10 -12.11 31.67
CA ASP A 877 -2.21 -12.91 32.19
C ASP A 877 -1.67 -13.85 33.26
N THR A 878 -1.74 -13.44 34.51
CA THR A 878 -1.26 -14.26 35.63
C THR A 878 -2.02 -15.59 35.70
N ALA A 879 -3.23 -15.70 35.15
CA ALA A 879 -3.99 -16.96 35.16
C ALA A 879 -3.47 -18.02 34.16
N ILE A 880 -2.80 -17.60 33.08
CA ILE A 880 -2.17 -18.52 32.10
C ILE A 880 -0.82 -19.03 32.63
N TYR A 881 -0.11 -18.20 33.40
CA TYR A 881 1.21 -18.51 33.96
C TYR A 881 1.19 -18.99 35.42
N GLU A 882 0.06 -18.93 36.14
CA GLU A 882 -0.09 -19.37 37.54
C GLU A 882 0.14 -20.87 37.77
N LYS A 883 0.37 -21.66 36.71
CA LYS A 883 0.80 -23.06 36.86
C LYS A 883 2.29 -23.25 37.05
N HIS A 884 3.16 -22.31 36.68
CA HIS A 884 4.62 -22.48 36.81
C HIS A 884 5.31 -21.22 37.34
N ASP A 885 5.68 -21.32 38.63
CA ASP A 885 6.70 -20.61 39.40
C ASP A 885 6.50 -19.14 39.80
N ALA A 886 6.31 -18.99 41.10
CA ALA A 886 6.63 -17.82 41.89
C ALA A 886 8.11 -17.91 42.32
N ASP A 887 8.97 -17.08 41.75
CA ASP A 887 10.18 -16.49 42.37
C ASP A 887 11.18 -16.05 41.27
N THR A 888 11.28 -14.75 41.01
CA THR A 888 12.42 -14.20 40.24
C THR A 888 12.83 -12.82 40.79
N PRO A 889 14.12 -12.53 41.02
CA PRO A 889 14.56 -11.30 41.67
C PRO A 889 14.65 -10.11 40.70
N THR A 890 14.28 -8.94 41.19
CA THR A 890 14.30 -7.64 40.50
C THR A 890 15.73 -7.12 40.29
N ILE A 891 16.08 -6.72 39.06
CA ILE A 891 17.27 -5.92 38.75
C ILE A 891 16.79 -4.57 38.21
N THR A 892 17.20 -3.48 38.84
CA THR A 892 16.89 -2.10 38.46
C THR A 892 18.02 -1.50 37.61
N GLY A 893 17.66 -0.76 36.56
CA GLY A 893 18.55 0.21 35.93
C GLY A 893 18.49 0.24 34.40
N ASN A 894 17.70 1.17 33.85
CA ASN A 894 18.13 2.16 32.84
C ASN A 894 16.94 3.06 32.48
N ASN A 895 17.06 4.36 32.75
CA ASN A 895 15.97 5.32 32.64
C ASN A 895 15.85 5.86 31.20
N ILE A 896 14.67 5.70 30.60
CA ILE A 896 14.29 6.22 29.28
C ILE A 896 14.44 7.75 29.18
N ASP A 897 14.41 8.47 30.31
CA ASP A 897 14.54 9.92 30.32
C ASP A 897 15.94 10.43 29.92
N ASP A 898 17.00 9.64 30.11
CA ASP A 898 18.37 10.05 29.74
C ASP A 898 18.61 9.99 28.22
N GLN A 899 17.98 9.04 27.51
CA GLN A 899 18.03 8.99 26.04
C GLN A 899 17.17 10.08 25.39
N ARG A 900 16.07 10.48 26.04
CA ARG A 900 15.24 11.62 25.62
C ARG A 900 16.01 12.94 25.75
N MET A 901 16.81 13.11 26.81
CA MET A 901 17.55 14.34 27.08
C MET A 901 18.67 14.64 26.06
N LEU A 902 19.40 13.62 25.59
CA LEU A 902 20.46 13.80 24.58
C LEU A 902 19.92 14.16 23.18
N MET A 903 18.72 13.70 22.82
CA MET A 903 18.15 13.92 21.49
C MET A 903 17.41 15.25 21.36
N THR A 904 16.71 15.71 22.42
CA THR A 904 16.09 17.05 22.43
C THR A 904 17.14 18.16 22.25
N ALA A 905 18.34 17.98 22.81
CA ALA A 905 19.47 18.88 22.59
C ALA A 905 19.94 18.91 21.12
N THR A 906 19.78 17.79 20.40
CA THR A 906 20.14 17.69 18.98
C THR A 906 19.08 18.36 18.08
N LEU A 907 17.79 18.28 18.43
CA LEU A 907 16.73 19.00 17.70
C LEU A 907 16.81 20.52 17.91
N ALA A 908 17.19 20.99 19.10
CA ALA A 908 17.42 22.40 19.40
C ALA A 908 18.60 23.00 18.61
N ALA A 909 19.60 22.18 18.27
CA ALA A 909 20.76 22.61 17.49
C ALA A 909 20.44 22.83 15.99
N VAL A 910 19.42 22.15 15.44
CA VAL A 910 19.07 22.18 14.01
C VAL A 910 18.06 23.31 13.68
N THR A 911 17.42 23.92 14.66
CA THR A 911 16.38 24.95 14.48
C THR A 911 16.88 26.41 14.64
N SER A 912 18.19 26.62 14.81
CA SER A 912 18.79 27.95 14.94
C SER A 912 18.80 28.72 13.60
N PRO A 913 18.33 29.98 13.55
CA PRO A 913 18.34 30.81 12.34
C PRO A 913 19.75 31.12 11.82
N ALA A 914 20.79 30.97 12.65
CA ALA A 914 22.19 31.18 12.27
C ALA A 914 22.68 30.19 11.18
N LEU A 915 22.07 29.01 11.07
CA LEU A 915 22.47 28.00 10.07
C LEU A 915 21.78 28.17 8.71
N ARG A 916 20.69 28.95 8.62
CA ARG A 916 20.06 29.27 7.32
C ARG A 916 20.94 30.22 6.49
N SER A 917 21.61 31.18 7.14
CA SER A 917 22.58 32.07 6.48
C SER A 917 23.94 31.40 6.19
N LEU A 918 24.23 30.25 6.80
CA LEU A 918 25.45 29.48 6.53
C LEU A 918 25.28 28.43 5.42
N ALA A 919 24.03 28.09 5.06
CA ALA A 919 23.72 27.14 4.00
C ALA A 919 23.70 27.77 2.59
N GLU A 920 23.58 29.09 2.47
CA GLU A 920 23.48 29.78 1.16
C GLU A 920 24.78 30.48 0.71
N GLU A 921 25.81 30.59 1.56
CA GLU A 921 27.09 31.25 1.19
C GLU A 921 28.36 30.54 1.72
N GLN A 922 28.49 29.22 1.54
CA GLN A 922 29.81 28.58 1.63
C GLN A 922 30.08 27.59 0.48
N PRO A 923 31.24 27.69 -0.21
CA PRO A 923 31.69 26.61 -1.05
C PRO A 923 31.94 25.39 -0.17
N ALA A 924 31.60 24.20 -0.68
CA ALA A 924 31.75 22.91 -0.01
C ALA A 924 33.02 22.86 0.87
N SER A 925 32.85 22.77 2.19
CA SER A 925 33.96 22.42 3.08
C SER A 925 34.34 20.95 2.85
N PRO A 926 35.62 20.61 2.92
CA PRO A 926 36.11 19.28 2.58
C PRO A 926 35.56 18.25 3.56
N ALA A 927 35.23 17.08 3.02
CA ALA A 927 34.81 15.91 3.79
C ALA A 927 35.81 15.60 4.92
N PRO A 928 35.37 14.95 6.03
CA PRO A 928 36.30 14.35 6.98
C PRO A 928 37.31 13.49 6.22
N ASP A 929 38.58 13.59 6.60
CA ASP A 929 39.68 12.87 5.95
C ASP A 929 39.53 11.37 6.28
N TYR A 930 38.66 10.68 5.54
CA TYR A 930 38.53 9.24 5.56
C TYR A 930 39.69 8.69 4.73
N THR A 931 40.66 8.07 5.40
CA THR A 931 41.71 7.34 4.70
C THR A 931 41.11 6.05 4.13
N TYR A 932 40.70 6.09 2.87
CA TYR A 932 40.28 4.93 2.09
C TYR A 932 41.53 4.10 1.75
N ASP A 933 41.61 2.88 2.24
CA ASP A 933 42.62 1.93 1.80
C ASP A 933 42.23 1.38 0.42
N ASP A 934 43.17 1.30 -0.52
CA ASP A 934 42.92 0.86 -1.91
C ASP A 934 42.56 -0.64 -2.00
N GLU A 935 42.54 -1.38 -0.88
CA GLU A 935 42.31 -2.82 -0.83
C GLU A 935 40.83 -3.27 -0.97
N HIS A 936 39.85 -2.35 -0.92
CA HIS A 936 38.41 -2.71 -0.92
C HIS A 936 37.63 -2.15 -2.12
N SER A 937 37.90 -2.70 -3.30
CA SER A 937 37.15 -2.43 -4.54
C SER A 937 36.48 -3.68 -5.09
N LEU A 938 35.31 -3.54 -5.71
CA LEU A 938 34.66 -4.61 -6.45
C LEU A 938 34.06 -4.12 -7.77
N THR A 939 34.02 -4.99 -8.76
CA THR A 939 33.36 -4.73 -10.05
C THR A 939 31.96 -5.32 -10.03
N VAL A 940 30.97 -4.51 -10.39
CA VAL A 940 29.56 -4.90 -10.53
C VAL A 940 29.05 -4.58 -11.91
N ARG A 941 28.01 -5.31 -12.32
CA ARG A 941 27.23 -4.97 -13.49
C ARG A 941 26.07 -4.08 -13.10
N VAL A 942 25.87 -2.99 -13.84
CA VAL A 942 24.80 -2.03 -13.61
C VAL A 942 23.63 -2.31 -14.54
N ALA A 943 22.56 -2.86 -13.99
CA ALA A 943 21.29 -2.99 -14.70
C ALA A 943 20.54 -1.64 -14.69
N GLY A 944 19.88 -1.33 -15.81
CA GLY A 944 19.32 0.00 -16.08
C GLY A 944 20.23 0.92 -16.89
N LEU A 945 21.50 0.54 -17.12
CA LEU A 945 22.43 1.25 -18.00
C LEU A 945 22.21 0.87 -19.48
N PHE A 946 20.95 0.92 -19.92
CA PHE A 946 20.54 0.47 -21.26
C PHE A 946 20.94 1.41 -22.40
N MET A 947 21.42 2.62 -22.09
CA MET A 947 21.95 3.57 -23.08
C MET A 947 23.13 4.35 -22.47
N PRO A 948 24.18 4.69 -23.25
CA PRO A 948 25.38 5.35 -22.73
C PRO A 948 25.10 6.67 -22.00
N GLU A 949 24.06 7.40 -22.36
CA GLU A 949 23.66 8.67 -21.75
C GLU A 949 23.14 8.52 -20.32
N ARG A 950 22.77 7.29 -19.91
CA ARG A 950 22.44 7.00 -18.50
C ARG A 950 23.66 6.86 -17.61
N ALA A 951 24.86 6.78 -18.18
CA ALA A 951 26.09 6.70 -17.41
C ALA A 951 26.23 7.90 -16.47
N GLU A 952 25.93 9.12 -16.93
CA GLU A 952 26.04 10.31 -16.09
C GLU A 952 25.01 10.32 -14.95
N ALA A 953 23.77 9.91 -15.23
CA ALA A 953 22.76 9.74 -14.19
C ALA A 953 23.15 8.68 -13.15
N PHE A 954 23.90 7.65 -13.55
CA PHE A 954 24.45 6.67 -12.61
C PHE A 954 25.65 7.23 -11.82
N ARG A 955 26.53 8.03 -12.44
CA ARG A 955 27.62 8.74 -11.73
C ARG A 955 27.06 9.68 -10.66
N GLU A 956 26.08 10.50 -11.01
CA GLU A 956 25.39 11.40 -10.08
C GLU A 956 24.67 10.64 -8.96
N LEU A 957 24.13 9.45 -9.26
CA LEU A 957 23.52 8.58 -8.26
C LEU A 957 24.55 8.09 -7.23
N ILE A 958 25.69 7.56 -7.69
CA ILE A 958 26.72 6.98 -6.80
C ILE A 958 27.34 8.06 -5.91
N GLN A 959 27.50 9.29 -6.39
CA GLN A 959 28.00 10.43 -5.60
C GLN A 959 27.13 10.76 -4.36
N ARG A 960 25.89 10.26 -4.29
CA ARG A 960 25.00 10.45 -3.13
C ARG A 960 25.31 9.50 -1.98
N PHE A 961 26.18 8.52 -2.19
CA PHE A 961 26.55 7.53 -1.18
C PHE A 961 27.91 7.91 -0.57
N PRO A 962 27.96 8.32 0.72
CA PRO A 962 29.20 8.79 1.34
C PRO A 962 30.24 7.68 1.58
N ASP A 963 29.78 6.42 1.65
CA ASP A 963 30.63 5.24 1.92
C ASP A 963 31.11 4.56 0.62
N VAL A 964 30.85 5.15 -0.55
CA VAL A 964 31.03 4.53 -1.87
C VAL A 964 31.66 5.52 -2.85
N GLU A 965 32.72 5.10 -3.54
CA GLU A 965 33.33 5.86 -4.63
C GLU A 965 33.30 5.06 -5.93
N LEU A 966 32.81 5.69 -7.01
CA LEU A 966 32.86 5.10 -8.34
C LEU A 966 34.27 5.30 -8.94
N LYS A 967 35.07 4.23 -9.01
CA LYS A 967 36.42 4.26 -9.59
C LYS A 967 36.39 4.25 -11.11
N SER A 968 35.51 3.45 -11.70
CA SER A 968 35.33 3.40 -13.15
C SER A 968 33.90 3.01 -13.49
N LEU A 969 33.46 3.46 -14.66
CA LEU A 969 32.18 3.07 -15.25
C LEU A 969 32.37 2.95 -16.76
N ASP A 970 32.22 1.73 -17.27
CA ASP A 970 32.19 1.45 -18.69
C ASP A 970 30.74 1.21 -19.12
N ALA A 971 30.19 2.14 -19.88
CA ALA A 971 28.82 2.07 -20.37
C ALA A 971 28.64 1.05 -21.51
N ALA A 972 29.71 0.63 -22.19
CA ALA A 972 29.65 -0.35 -23.27
C ALA A 972 29.51 -1.78 -22.73
N THR A 973 30.09 -2.05 -21.56
CA THR A 973 30.00 -3.33 -20.85
C THR A 973 28.98 -3.30 -19.71
N ALA A 974 28.49 -2.10 -19.37
CA ALA A 974 27.68 -1.80 -18.19
C ALA A 974 28.32 -2.26 -16.88
N GLU A 975 29.64 -2.16 -16.79
CA GLU A 975 30.40 -2.53 -15.60
C GLU A 975 30.91 -1.29 -14.87
N ALA A 976 30.78 -1.31 -13.54
CA ALA A 976 31.24 -0.27 -12.65
C ALA A 976 32.18 -0.86 -11.62
N THR A 977 33.37 -0.28 -11.47
CA THR A 977 34.27 -0.59 -10.35
C THR A 977 34.02 0.39 -9.24
N ILE A 978 33.72 -0.11 -8.06
CA ILE A 978 33.27 0.66 -6.91
C ILE A 978 34.17 0.37 -5.72
N GLN A 979 34.73 1.41 -5.12
CA GLN A 979 35.43 1.34 -3.83
C GLN A 979 34.43 1.63 -2.71
N TYR A 980 34.58 0.94 -1.59
CA TYR A 980 33.67 1.06 -0.45
C TYR A 980 34.43 0.99 0.89
N ALA A 981 33.84 1.58 1.94
CA ALA A 981 34.42 1.55 3.29
C ALA A 981 34.08 0.22 4.01
N ALA A 982 34.97 -0.77 3.96
CA ALA A 982 34.71 -2.12 4.52
C ALA A 982 34.72 -2.20 6.06
N GLU A 983 35.39 -1.26 6.75
CA GLU A 983 35.57 -1.30 8.21
C GLU A 983 34.63 -0.36 8.99
N SER A 984 33.84 0.47 8.30
CA SER A 984 32.95 1.46 8.88
C SER A 984 31.71 1.72 8.02
N GLY A 985 30.66 2.32 8.60
CA GLY A 985 29.46 2.68 7.85
C GLY A 985 28.68 1.47 7.32
N THR A 986 28.12 1.62 6.13
CA THR A 986 27.12 0.69 5.55
C THR A 986 27.67 -0.71 5.25
N PHE A 987 28.97 -0.83 4.98
CA PHE A 987 29.61 -2.08 4.54
C PHE A 987 30.44 -2.77 5.63
N LYS A 988 30.35 -2.32 6.88
CA LYS A 988 31.07 -2.91 8.00
C LYS A 988 30.78 -4.41 8.13
N ASN A 989 31.85 -5.21 8.23
CA ASN A 989 31.83 -6.68 8.36
C ASN A 989 31.09 -7.43 7.22
N ALA A 990 30.89 -6.80 6.07
CA ALA A 990 30.23 -7.43 4.92
C ALA A 990 31.23 -8.22 4.06
N ASN A 991 30.86 -9.43 3.64
CA ASN A 991 31.57 -10.14 2.57
C ASN A 991 31.18 -9.60 1.18
N SER A 992 31.86 -10.02 0.11
CA SER A 992 31.65 -9.48 -1.24
C SER A 992 30.19 -9.57 -1.73
N ASP A 993 29.48 -10.66 -1.44
CA ASP A 993 28.07 -10.83 -1.83
C ASP A 993 27.16 -9.87 -1.05
N GLN A 994 27.41 -9.72 0.26
CA GLN A 994 26.69 -8.78 1.12
C GLN A 994 26.96 -7.32 0.73
N VAL A 995 28.17 -6.99 0.26
CA VAL A 995 28.48 -5.66 -0.25
C VAL A 995 27.70 -5.38 -1.52
N ILE A 996 27.65 -6.33 -2.47
CA ILE A 996 26.88 -6.20 -3.71
C ILE A 996 25.38 -6.06 -3.41
N GLU A 997 24.86 -6.86 -2.48
CA GLU A 997 23.45 -6.81 -2.07
C GLU A 997 23.09 -5.46 -1.42
N ARG A 998 23.89 -4.99 -0.46
CA ARG A 998 23.69 -3.69 0.20
C ARG A 998 23.77 -2.55 -0.80
N LEU A 999 24.78 -2.56 -1.67
CA LEU A 999 24.93 -1.58 -2.73
C LEU A 999 23.75 -1.62 -3.71
N ASN A 1000 23.26 -2.80 -4.07
CA ASN A 1000 22.06 -2.95 -4.91
C ASN A 1000 20.82 -2.35 -4.26
N ASN A 1001 20.62 -2.59 -2.97
CA ASN A 1001 19.50 -2.03 -2.23
C ASN A 1001 19.58 -0.50 -2.17
N MET A 1002 20.76 0.05 -1.88
CA MET A 1002 21.01 1.49 -1.89
C MET A 1002 20.73 2.11 -3.28
N VAL A 1003 21.28 1.52 -4.34
CA VAL A 1003 21.10 1.98 -5.72
C VAL A 1003 19.64 1.91 -6.15
N ARG A 1004 18.94 0.81 -5.86
CA ARG A 1004 17.51 0.65 -6.21
C ARG A 1004 16.62 1.61 -5.43
N GLN A 1005 16.90 1.83 -4.16
CA GLN A 1005 16.12 2.72 -3.31
C GLN A 1005 16.23 4.17 -3.78
N VAL A 1006 17.45 4.69 -3.98
CA VAL A 1006 17.66 6.09 -4.37
C VAL A 1006 17.26 6.33 -5.83
N SER A 1007 17.43 5.35 -6.70
CA SER A 1007 17.02 5.46 -8.11
C SER A 1007 15.55 5.10 -8.35
N THR A 1008 14.74 4.80 -7.34
CA THR A 1008 13.35 4.33 -7.50
C THR A 1008 13.23 3.13 -8.46
N GLY A 1009 14.21 2.21 -8.40
CA GLY A 1009 14.30 1.03 -9.25
C GLY A 1009 14.84 1.28 -10.66
N LEU A 1010 15.21 2.52 -11.00
CA LEU A 1010 15.73 2.86 -12.34
C LEU A 1010 17.11 2.26 -12.62
N PHE A 1011 17.92 2.02 -11.58
CA PHE A 1011 19.19 1.31 -11.64
C PHE A 1011 19.21 0.19 -10.60
N SER A 1012 19.98 -0.86 -10.88
CA SER A 1012 20.33 -1.91 -9.92
C SER A 1012 21.76 -2.36 -10.20
N VAL A 1013 22.42 -2.93 -9.19
CA VAL A 1013 23.74 -3.55 -9.39
C VAL A 1013 23.65 -5.05 -9.15
N LYS A 1014 24.40 -5.80 -9.95
CA LYS A 1014 24.46 -7.25 -9.96
C LYS A 1014 25.92 -7.71 -9.95
N PRO A 1015 26.23 -8.92 -9.46
CA PRO A 1015 27.55 -9.49 -9.65
C PRO A 1015 27.89 -9.60 -11.16
N VAL A 1016 29.17 -9.48 -11.49
CA VAL A 1016 29.65 -9.75 -12.85
C VAL A 1016 29.47 -11.25 -13.11
N GLY A 1017 28.90 -11.61 -14.27
CA GLY A 1017 28.65 -13.01 -14.63
C GLY A 1017 29.94 -13.85 -14.73
N GLU A 1018 29.82 -15.17 -14.60
CA GLU A 1018 30.95 -16.11 -14.53
C GLU A 1018 31.80 -16.17 -15.82
N LEU A 1019 31.25 -15.77 -16.97
CA LEU A 1019 31.96 -15.74 -18.26
C LEU A 1019 32.75 -14.44 -18.42
N PRO A 1020 34.09 -14.50 -18.55
CA PRO A 1020 34.93 -13.36 -18.85
C PRO A 1020 34.50 -12.62 -20.14
N HIS A 1021 34.59 -11.29 -20.14
CA HIS A 1021 34.13 -10.46 -21.26
C HIS A 1021 34.85 -10.76 -22.59
N ASP A 1022 36.09 -11.24 -22.55
CA ASP A 1022 36.86 -11.66 -23.73
C ASP A 1022 36.33 -12.94 -24.40
N GLN A 1023 35.43 -13.67 -23.72
CA GLN A 1023 34.72 -14.85 -24.26
C GLN A 1023 33.34 -14.50 -24.81
N LEU A 1024 32.88 -13.26 -24.65
CA LEU A 1024 31.59 -12.80 -25.15
C LEU A 1024 31.70 -12.30 -26.58
N GLN A 1025 30.70 -12.62 -27.39
CA GLN A 1025 30.57 -12.07 -28.74
C GLN A 1025 29.63 -10.85 -28.72
N GLN A 1026 30.06 -9.75 -29.33
CA GLN A 1026 29.19 -8.59 -29.54
C GLN A 1026 28.37 -8.77 -30.83
N VAL A 1027 27.07 -8.51 -30.74
CA VAL A 1027 26.14 -8.50 -31.88
C VAL A 1027 25.36 -7.18 -31.90
N GLU A 1028 25.14 -6.64 -33.10
CA GLU A 1028 24.53 -5.31 -33.31
C GLU A 1028 23.27 -5.40 -34.17
N PHE A 1029 22.30 -4.53 -33.89
CA PHE A 1029 21.00 -4.45 -34.55
C PHE A 1029 20.70 -3.00 -34.93
N ASP A 1030 20.52 -2.74 -36.23
CA ASP A 1030 19.97 -1.47 -36.73
C ASP A 1030 18.44 -1.52 -36.69
N ILE A 1031 17.81 -0.60 -35.94
CA ILE A 1031 16.37 -0.65 -35.63
C ILE A 1031 15.65 0.58 -36.22
N ILE A 1032 14.60 0.31 -36.99
CA ILE A 1032 13.70 1.32 -37.55
C ILE A 1032 12.59 1.62 -36.54
N GLY A 1033 12.39 2.90 -36.24
CA GLY A 1033 11.35 3.36 -35.29
C GLY A 1033 11.80 3.38 -33.83
N LEU A 1034 13.09 3.26 -33.56
CA LEU A 1034 13.66 3.49 -32.23
C LEU A 1034 13.85 5.00 -32.01
N ASP A 1035 12.77 5.74 -31.70
CA ASP A 1035 12.78 7.22 -31.66
C ASP A 1035 12.62 7.81 -30.25
N CYS A 1036 12.50 6.97 -29.23
CA CYS A 1036 12.23 7.40 -27.86
C CYS A 1036 12.97 6.56 -26.79
N LYS A 1037 13.12 7.13 -25.59
CA LYS A 1037 13.74 6.43 -24.44
C LYS A 1037 12.98 5.17 -24.04
N ALA A 1038 11.64 5.20 -24.07
CA ALA A 1038 10.80 4.03 -23.77
C ALA A 1038 10.97 2.93 -24.83
N CYS A 1039 11.18 3.31 -26.09
CA CYS A 1039 11.42 2.45 -27.21
C CYS A 1039 12.77 1.73 -27.05
N SER A 1040 13.81 2.46 -26.59
CA SER A 1040 15.12 1.90 -26.24
C SER A 1040 15.04 0.88 -25.10
N LEU A 1041 14.30 1.21 -24.03
CA LEU A 1041 14.07 0.29 -22.92
C LEU A 1041 13.35 -0.99 -23.38
N ALA A 1042 12.32 -0.86 -24.22
CA ALA A 1042 11.58 -2.02 -24.74
C ALA A 1042 12.48 -2.96 -25.56
N VAL A 1043 13.35 -2.42 -26.42
CA VAL A 1043 14.33 -3.21 -27.19
C VAL A 1043 15.36 -3.87 -26.29
N HIS A 1044 15.90 -3.12 -25.33
CA HIS A 1044 16.84 -3.62 -24.32
C HIS A 1044 16.26 -4.82 -23.55
N ASP A 1045 15.02 -4.70 -23.09
CA ASP A 1045 14.32 -5.75 -22.36
C ASP A 1045 14.05 -6.98 -23.23
N ILE A 1046 13.73 -6.80 -24.51
CA ILE A 1046 13.56 -7.93 -25.43
C ILE A 1046 14.87 -8.70 -25.56
N LEU A 1047 16.00 -8.00 -25.76
CA LEU A 1047 17.31 -8.64 -25.90
C LEU A 1047 17.71 -9.38 -24.61
N LEU A 1048 17.65 -8.71 -23.45
CA LEU A 1048 18.04 -9.30 -22.16
C LEU A 1048 17.23 -10.52 -21.72
N ARG A 1049 16.00 -10.70 -22.23
CA ARG A 1049 15.15 -11.87 -21.91
C ARG A 1049 15.55 -13.14 -22.66
N ASN A 1050 16.44 -13.05 -23.65
CA ASN A 1050 16.90 -14.22 -24.39
C ASN A 1050 18.04 -14.91 -23.64
N ASN A 1051 17.95 -16.23 -23.53
CA ASN A 1051 18.99 -17.03 -22.91
C ASN A 1051 20.33 -16.85 -23.66
N GLY A 1052 21.44 -16.78 -22.95
CA GLY A 1052 22.75 -16.47 -23.54
C GLY A 1052 23.05 -14.99 -23.79
N VAL A 1053 22.11 -14.05 -23.56
CA VAL A 1053 22.41 -12.60 -23.59
C VAL A 1053 22.88 -12.15 -22.22
N ILE A 1054 24.15 -11.75 -22.13
CA ILE A 1054 24.82 -11.40 -20.87
C ILE A 1054 24.58 -9.93 -20.50
N HIS A 1055 24.55 -9.04 -21.50
CA HIS A 1055 24.13 -7.65 -21.37
C HIS A 1055 23.69 -7.10 -22.73
N ALA A 1056 22.85 -6.06 -22.74
CA ALA A 1056 22.46 -5.37 -23.96
C ALA A 1056 22.30 -3.85 -23.73
N THR A 1057 22.49 -3.05 -24.78
CA THR A 1057 22.18 -1.61 -24.80
C THR A 1057 21.36 -1.28 -26.04
N ALA A 1058 20.57 -0.21 -25.98
CA ALA A 1058 19.77 0.30 -27.08
C ALA A 1058 19.72 1.82 -27.02
N SER A 1059 20.05 2.48 -28.13
CA SER A 1059 20.12 3.94 -28.27
C SER A 1059 19.18 4.41 -29.37
N PHE A 1060 18.15 5.19 -28.99
CA PHE A 1060 17.25 5.84 -29.94
C PHE A 1060 17.93 6.97 -30.74
N GLN A 1061 19.04 7.53 -30.25
CA GLN A 1061 19.80 8.54 -30.99
C GLN A 1061 20.54 7.89 -32.15
N ASP A 1062 21.12 6.71 -31.91
CA ASP A 1062 21.87 5.95 -32.91
C ASP A 1062 20.96 5.06 -33.77
N GLY A 1063 19.73 4.82 -33.31
CA GLY A 1063 18.81 3.86 -33.92
C GLY A 1063 19.33 2.43 -33.85
N LYS A 1064 20.12 2.10 -32.81
CA LYS A 1064 20.89 0.85 -32.71
C LYS A 1064 20.71 0.17 -31.37
N ALA A 1065 20.83 -1.15 -31.37
CA ALA A 1065 20.99 -1.95 -30.16
C ALA A 1065 22.19 -2.88 -30.27
N ILE A 1066 22.85 -3.12 -29.16
CA ILE A 1066 24.02 -4.00 -29.03
C ILE A 1066 23.69 -5.04 -27.97
N ALA A 1067 24.00 -6.31 -28.22
CA ALA A 1067 23.98 -7.35 -27.19
C ALA A 1067 25.33 -8.06 -27.12
N TRP A 1068 25.77 -8.36 -25.91
CA TRP A 1068 26.92 -9.22 -25.62
C TRP A 1068 26.38 -10.60 -25.27
N ILE A 1069 26.76 -11.59 -26.08
CA ILE A 1069 26.20 -12.93 -26.01
C ILE A 1069 27.27 -13.97 -25.68
N ASP A 1070 26.85 -15.02 -24.98
CA ASP A 1070 27.56 -16.29 -24.95
C ASP A 1070 27.28 -17.03 -26.27
N PRO A 1071 28.27 -17.17 -27.17
CA PRO A 1071 28.06 -17.82 -28.47
C PRO A 1071 27.74 -19.32 -28.35
N ALA A 1072 27.91 -19.93 -27.18
CA ALA A 1072 27.48 -21.30 -26.92
C ALA A 1072 25.96 -21.42 -26.65
N GLN A 1073 25.30 -20.32 -26.27
CA GLN A 1073 23.90 -20.32 -25.83
C GLN A 1073 22.96 -19.58 -26.79
N THR A 1074 23.45 -18.59 -27.54
CA THR A 1074 22.65 -17.90 -28.56
C THR A 1074 23.51 -17.32 -29.68
N ASN A 1075 22.87 -16.77 -30.72
CA ASN A 1075 23.51 -16.14 -31.86
C ASN A 1075 22.67 -14.97 -32.42
N HIS A 1076 23.25 -14.20 -33.35
CA HIS A 1076 22.59 -13.03 -33.96
C HIS A 1076 21.21 -13.36 -34.57
N ALA A 1077 21.07 -14.49 -35.29
CA ALA A 1077 19.85 -14.85 -36.00
C ALA A 1077 18.67 -15.17 -35.06
N GLU A 1078 18.95 -15.78 -33.91
CA GLU A 1078 17.95 -16.02 -32.87
C GLU A 1078 17.43 -14.72 -32.27
N LEU A 1079 18.32 -13.77 -31.99
CA LEU A 1079 17.95 -12.46 -31.46
C LEU A 1079 17.20 -11.60 -32.48
N VAL A 1080 17.56 -11.68 -33.78
CA VAL A 1080 16.76 -11.10 -34.87
C VAL A 1080 15.34 -11.66 -34.86
N THR A 1081 15.20 -12.97 -34.64
CA THR A 1081 13.89 -13.63 -34.59
C THR A 1081 13.08 -13.17 -33.38
N ALA A 1082 13.72 -13.02 -32.23
CA ALA A 1082 13.10 -12.49 -31.01
C ALA A 1082 12.64 -11.03 -31.18
N LEU A 1083 13.47 -10.17 -31.77
CA LEU A 1083 13.12 -8.77 -32.07
C LEU A 1083 11.93 -8.68 -33.04
N LYS A 1084 11.95 -9.46 -34.14
CA LYS A 1084 10.85 -9.49 -35.12
C LYS A 1084 9.55 -10.02 -34.51
N LYS A 1085 9.59 -11.05 -33.66
CA LYS A 1085 8.42 -11.59 -32.94
C LYS A 1085 7.76 -10.54 -32.04
N SER A 1086 8.54 -9.59 -31.55
CA SER A 1086 8.09 -8.46 -30.73
C SER A 1086 7.73 -7.21 -31.55
N ASN A 1087 7.51 -7.35 -32.87
CA ASN A 1087 7.20 -6.26 -33.82
C ASN A 1087 8.29 -5.17 -33.92
N VAL A 1088 9.55 -5.47 -33.57
CA VAL A 1088 10.67 -4.55 -33.80
C VAL A 1088 11.11 -4.68 -35.27
N THR A 1089 11.12 -3.56 -35.99
CA THR A 1089 11.52 -3.53 -37.41
C THR A 1089 13.02 -3.31 -37.49
N LEU A 1090 13.74 -4.24 -38.11
CA LEU A 1090 15.18 -4.11 -38.35
C LEU A 1090 15.45 -3.52 -39.74
N LYS A 1091 16.50 -2.72 -39.87
CA LYS A 1091 16.98 -2.26 -41.17
C LYS A 1091 17.64 -3.44 -41.88
N GLU A 1092 17.18 -3.79 -43.08
CA GLU A 1092 17.81 -4.86 -43.86
C GLU A 1092 19.27 -4.48 -44.13
N MET A 1093 20.20 -5.30 -43.63
CA MET A 1093 21.60 -5.20 -44.02
C MET A 1093 21.71 -5.57 -45.50
N ALA A 1094 22.25 -4.66 -46.30
CA ALA A 1094 22.54 -4.93 -47.69
C ALA A 1094 23.66 -5.99 -47.79
N GLY A 1095 23.26 -7.26 -47.84
CA GLY A 1095 24.12 -8.41 -48.14
C GLY A 1095 24.41 -9.32 -46.95
N GLU A 1096 23.57 -10.34 -46.77
CA GLU A 1096 23.94 -11.75 -46.57
C GLU A 1096 22.74 -12.67 -46.84
#